data_AF-J2XB77-F1
#
_entry.id   AF-J2XB77-F1
#
_cell.length_a   1.000
_cell.length_b   1.000
_cell.length_c   1.000
_cell.angle_alpha   90.00
_cell.angle_beta   90.00
_cell.angle_gamma   90.00
#
_symmetry.space_group_name_H-M   'P 1'
#
loop_
_entity.id
_entity.type
_entity.pdbx_description
1 polymer ?
#
loop_
_entity_poly.entity_id
_entity_poly.type
_entity_poly.pdbx_seq_one_letter_code
_entity_poly.pdbx_strand_id
1 'polypeptide(L)'
;MATPPSGRLEIGINDAVHIRGIAPRDTFIMPPSHSPRIPHGSGMFGHGHGMQMTAHSAHMIAHAMQSNISVLESEFQTRTTQLPQTIEHELATIRQEGSNHYLPPTQAVIRELDIRNRLIARKTAVLQQQSAIANQFFGSDPANKTLPEFIQKASQMEPQIKPYGIAIQAWTVSYRAAHEVRLLSQTIDILSRQNTNYYTWLAASQANDRELARQTAERARIAAEQHRQRALAEAVRQQKVQKEIQAREEARLAALAEVQRLAAEQAQIAAEAIAQQIAAEQARLQAENAPNGQSPVVANAGSMAAFGPTFSGPLGVFGNSPATTLALRTSLRTAVSLALTAISTAAAPVIVGFAALLAPSRLGNGDLYSASVPLSDLAPDLSSDELYQSAAIGGDVDLPVRLGSSTMGDKIEFVVVTTDGLTVPANVPVRAAHFDARTNTYVSTASDTNGPTLTWTPLVDQLNPSTDLPQADSELPIYNGAEVVPGEGRIDPFPELDRYELGGFITVFPIESGIPPLYVVLSSPYDGGVEDGEHSGRAFNPKEIGGSILDLAWTPVTATSEGATIVKLHISRFPESAANKVMIDRLEKIISGELEITDTDKRFYTHELRELERFRALGYGDNERPDPNSPVWNNVHTATLEDFKLKDDASLLYTPEALAADAEQVELEYQRLLKEMWK
;
A
#
# COMPACT_ATOMS: atom_id res chain seq x y z
N MET A 1 -25.99 -28.28 -3.76
CA MET A 1 -27.29 -28.81 -3.30
C MET A 1 -28.29 -27.66 -3.43
N ALA A 2 -29.43 -27.72 -4.10
CA ALA A 2 -30.14 -28.78 -4.81
C ALA A 2 -30.99 -28.15 -5.94
N THR A 3 -31.14 -28.90 -7.02
CA THR A 3 -32.00 -28.64 -8.19
C THR A 3 -33.50 -28.76 -7.85
N PRO A 4 -34.41 -27.98 -8.46
CA PRO A 4 -35.84 -28.28 -8.47
C PRO A 4 -36.23 -29.08 -9.74
N PRO A 5 -37.35 -29.83 -9.70
CA PRO A 5 -37.55 -31.02 -10.51
C PRO A 5 -38.16 -30.75 -11.89
N SER A 6 -37.67 -31.51 -12.88
CA SER A 6 -38.32 -31.72 -14.18
C SER A 6 -39.55 -32.61 -14.01
N GLY A 7 -40.74 -32.02 -14.10
CA GLY A 7 -42.03 -32.74 -14.16
C GLY A 7 -42.64 -32.64 -15.55
N ARG A 8 -42.27 -33.56 -16.44
CA ARG A 8 -42.93 -33.81 -17.72
C ARG A 8 -44.26 -34.53 -17.44
N LEU A 9 -45.38 -33.83 -17.53
CA LEU A 9 -46.71 -34.44 -17.53
C LEU A 9 -47.08 -34.82 -18.97
N GLU A 10 -46.76 -36.07 -19.33
CA GLU A 10 -47.48 -36.78 -20.39
C GLU A 10 -48.90 -37.05 -19.87
N ILE A 11 -49.91 -36.42 -20.48
CA ILE A 11 -51.31 -36.77 -20.26
C ILE A 11 -51.72 -37.68 -21.41
N GLY A 12 -51.94 -38.95 -21.07
CA GLY A 12 -52.42 -39.98 -21.98
C GLY A 12 -53.79 -39.64 -22.53
N ILE A 13 -53.93 -39.86 -23.83
CA ILE A 13 -55.22 -40.00 -24.51
C ILE A 13 -55.83 -41.29 -23.95
N ASN A 14 -56.78 -41.21 -23.01
CA ASN A 14 -57.80 -42.25 -22.74
C ASN A 14 -58.81 -41.95 -21.61
N ASP A 15 -58.80 -40.78 -20.96
CA ASP A 15 -59.85 -40.44 -19.99
C ASP A 15 -61.02 -39.68 -20.63
N ALA A 16 -62.21 -40.27 -20.58
CA ALA A 16 -63.46 -39.69 -21.08
C ALA A 16 -63.84 -38.45 -20.24
N VAL A 17 -63.70 -37.27 -20.83
CA VAL A 17 -64.26 -36.02 -20.26
C VAL A 17 -65.78 -36.05 -20.44
N HIS A 18 -66.50 -36.27 -19.34
CA HIS A 18 -67.95 -36.07 -19.30
C HIS A 18 -68.28 -34.57 -19.37
N ILE A 19 -68.57 -34.06 -20.57
CA ILE A 19 -69.17 -32.74 -20.75
C ILE A 19 -70.69 -32.90 -20.68
N ARG A 20 -71.31 -32.45 -19.58
CA ARG A 20 -72.77 -32.20 -19.55
C ARG A 20 -73.04 -30.86 -20.24
N GLY A 21 -73.32 -30.90 -21.53
CA GLY A 21 -73.94 -29.78 -22.24
C GLY A 21 -75.46 -29.80 -22.01
N ILE A 22 -76.03 -28.68 -21.58
CA ILE A 22 -77.49 -28.48 -21.61
C ILE A 22 -77.86 -28.21 -23.06
N ALA A 23 -78.75 -29.04 -23.63
CA ALA A 23 -79.24 -28.86 -25.00
C ALA A 23 -80.07 -27.57 -25.14
N PRO A 24 -79.96 -26.82 -26.26
CA PRO A 24 -80.86 -25.72 -26.55
C PRO A 24 -82.31 -26.21 -26.59
N ARG A 25 -83.23 -25.44 -25.99
CA ARG A 25 -84.67 -25.72 -26.08
C ARG A 25 -85.05 -25.76 -27.57
N ASP A 26 -85.64 -26.88 -28.00
CA ASP A 26 -86.08 -27.24 -29.36
C ASP A 26 -85.20 -28.20 -30.17
N THR A 27 -84.35 -29.02 -29.54
CA THR A 27 -83.75 -30.20 -30.21
C THR A 27 -84.60 -31.46 -30.01
N PHE A 28 -85.17 -32.00 -31.09
CA PHE A 28 -85.80 -33.32 -31.09
C PHE A 28 -84.70 -34.41 -31.22
N ILE A 29 -84.60 -35.29 -30.21
CA ILE A 29 -83.67 -36.43 -30.18
C ILE A 29 -84.39 -37.65 -30.78
N MET A 30 -83.90 -38.18 -31.90
CA MET A 30 -84.33 -39.53 -32.35
C MET A 30 -83.62 -40.61 -31.52
N PRO A 31 -84.33 -41.61 -30.97
CA PRO A 31 -83.70 -42.74 -30.30
C PRO A 31 -83.00 -43.67 -31.30
N PRO A 32 -81.97 -44.43 -30.85
CA PRO A 32 -81.22 -45.35 -31.69
C PRO A 32 -82.10 -46.50 -32.19
N SER A 33 -82.05 -46.78 -33.49
CA SER A 33 -82.78 -47.91 -34.11
C SER A 33 -82.07 -49.24 -33.84
N HIS A 34 -82.31 -49.82 -32.67
CA HIS A 34 -82.17 -51.25 -32.47
C HIS A 34 -83.54 -51.91 -32.44
N SER A 35 -83.91 -52.56 -33.55
CA SER A 35 -84.57 -53.88 -33.53
C SER A 35 -84.76 -54.42 -34.96
N PRO A 36 -84.26 -55.63 -35.25
CA PRO A 36 -84.70 -56.41 -36.39
C PRO A 36 -86.02 -57.11 -36.00
N ARG A 37 -87.13 -56.71 -36.60
CA ARG A 37 -88.37 -57.49 -36.51
C ARG A 37 -89.03 -57.54 -37.88
N ILE A 38 -88.78 -58.66 -38.53
CA ILE A 38 -89.53 -59.18 -39.68
C ILE A 38 -90.96 -59.47 -39.21
N PRO A 39 -92.02 -58.93 -39.84
CA PRO A 39 -93.34 -59.52 -39.79
C PRO A 39 -93.49 -60.46 -40.98
N HIS A 40 -93.52 -61.76 -40.70
CA HIS A 40 -94.12 -62.74 -41.60
C HIS A 40 -95.61 -62.43 -41.71
N GLY A 41 -96.05 -62.06 -42.91
CA GLY A 41 -97.44 -61.89 -43.30
C GLY A 41 -97.57 -62.24 -44.78
N SER A 42 -98.18 -63.39 -45.03
CA SER A 42 -98.28 -64.09 -46.30
C SER A 42 -99.04 -63.35 -47.40
N GLY A 43 -98.49 -63.41 -48.63
CA GLY A 43 -99.27 -63.68 -49.84
C GLY A 43 -99.79 -62.49 -50.64
N MET A 44 -99.00 -62.03 -51.61
CA MET A 44 -99.38 -62.05 -53.04
C MET A 44 -98.21 -61.56 -53.89
N PHE A 45 -97.62 -62.49 -54.64
CA PHE A 45 -96.73 -62.18 -55.75
C PHE A 45 -97.53 -61.51 -56.86
N GLY A 46 -97.20 -60.25 -57.17
CA GLY A 46 -97.67 -59.53 -58.34
C GLY A 46 -96.48 -58.79 -58.95
N HIS A 47 -96.10 -59.19 -60.17
CA HIS A 47 -95.00 -58.61 -60.92
C HIS A 47 -95.30 -57.16 -61.35
N GLY A 48 -94.27 -56.32 -61.23
CA GLY A 48 -94.01 -55.07 -61.94
C GLY A 48 -95.19 -54.31 -62.56
N HIS A 49 -95.56 -53.20 -61.94
CA HIS A 49 -95.76 -51.94 -62.63
C HIS A 49 -94.95 -50.90 -61.85
N GLY A 50 -93.93 -50.30 -62.49
CA GLY A 50 -93.31 -49.11 -61.95
C GLY A 50 -94.43 -48.11 -61.67
N MET A 51 -94.56 -47.64 -60.42
CA MET A 51 -95.39 -46.48 -60.14
C MET A 51 -94.81 -45.33 -60.96
N GLN A 52 -95.33 -45.13 -62.16
CA GLN A 52 -95.13 -43.92 -62.91
C GLN A 52 -95.74 -42.82 -62.06
N MET A 53 -94.86 -42.07 -61.41
CA MET A 53 -95.20 -40.78 -60.84
C MET A 53 -96.00 -39.99 -61.88
N THR A 54 -97.21 -39.60 -61.52
CA THR A 54 -98.02 -38.74 -62.38
C THR A 54 -97.31 -37.41 -62.60
N ALA A 55 -97.50 -36.77 -63.76
CA ALA A 55 -96.97 -35.44 -64.01
C ALA A 55 -97.40 -34.43 -62.92
N HIS A 56 -98.61 -34.60 -62.37
CA HIS A 56 -99.12 -33.79 -61.27
C HIS A 56 -98.36 -34.01 -59.95
N SER A 57 -98.09 -35.26 -59.55
CA SER A 57 -97.34 -35.55 -58.32
C SER A 57 -95.88 -35.10 -58.42
N ALA A 58 -95.24 -35.28 -59.59
CA ALA A 58 -93.90 -34.76 -59.85
C ALA A 58 -93.86 -33.22 -59.77
N HIS A 59 -94.86 -32.53 -60.32
CA HIS A 59 -94.98 -31.08 -60.23
C HIS A 59 -95.14 -30.58 -58.79
N MET A 60 -95.99 -31.23 -57.97
CA MET A 60 -96.19 -30.86 -56.57
C MET A 60 -94.91 -31.06 -55.73
N ILE A 61 -94.15 -32.12 -55.98
CA ILE A 61 -92.85 -32.37 -55.33
C ILE A 61 -91.82 -31.31 -55.76
N ALA A 62 -91.73 -31.02 -57.06
CA ALA A 62 -90.84 -29.98 -57.58
C ALA A 62 -91.17 -28.60 -57.00
N HIS A 63 -92.46 -28.26 -56.89
CA HIS A 63 -92.91 -27.01 -56.27
C HIS A 63 -92.53 -26.93 -54.79
N ALA A 64 -92.73 -28.01 -54.02
CA ALA A 64 -92.34 -28.07 -52.61
C ALA A 64 -90.82 -27.91 -52.43
N MET A 65 -90.01 -28.56 -53.26
CA MET A 65 -88.55 -28.39 -53.26
C MET A 65 -88.14 -26.96 -53.63
N GLN A 66 -88.75 -26.38 -54.67
CA GLN A 66 -88.45 -25.02 -55.12
C GLN A 66 -88.82 -23.97 -54.05
N SER A 67 -89.94 -24.17 -53.36
CA SER A 67 -90.35 -23.30 -52.25
C SER A 67 -89.31 -23.34 -51.12
N ASN A 68 -88.87 -24.53 -50.70
CA ASN A 68 -87.83 -24.66 -49.68
C ASN A 68 -86.49 -24.05 -50.13
N ILE A 69 -86.08 -24.23 -51.39
CA ILE A 69 -84.88 -23.60 -51.95
C ILE A 69 -84.97 -22.08 -51.84
N SER A 70 -86.09 -21.47 -52.26
CA SER A 70 -86.23 -20.02 -52.24
C SER A 70 -86.11 -19.41 -50.85
N VAL A 71 -86.68 -20.08 -49.83
CA VAL A 71 -86.61 -19.64 -48.44
C VAL A 71 -85.18 -19.77 -47.91
N LEU A 72 -84.55 -20.92 -48.12
CA LEU A 72 -83.19 -21.18 -47.63
C LEU A 72 -82.14 -20.29 -48.32
N GLU A 73 -82.33 -20.00 -49.61
CA GLU A 73 -81.46 -19.07 -50.34
C GLU A 73 -81.60 -17.65 -49.79
N SER A 74 -82.82 -17.17 -49.54
CA SER A 74 -83.04 -15.85 -48.94
C SER A 74 -82.42 -15.73 -47.54
N GLU A 75 -82.56 -16.77 -46.72
CA GLU A 75 -81.94 -16.86 -45.40
C GLU A 75 -80.41 -16.82 -45.51
N PHE A 76 -79.84 -17.65 -46.40
CA PHE A 76 -78.41 -17.69 -46.67
C PHE A 76 -77.86 -16.35 -47.14
N GLN A 77 -78.54 -15.65 -48.05
CA GLN A 77 -78.13 -14.31 -48.51
C GLN A 77 -78.13 -13.30 -47.37
N THR A 78 -79.15 -13.32 -46.51
CA THR A 78 -79.21 -12.43 -45.34
C THR A 78 -78.05 -12.71 -44.38
N ARG A 79 -77.82 -13.98 -44.03
CA ARG A 79 -76.70 -14.36 -43.13
C ARG A 79 -75.34 -14.05 -43.75
N THR A 80 -75.19 -14.18 -45.07
CA THR A 80 -73.98 -13.79 -45.79
C THR A 80 -73.68 -12.31 -45.64
N THR A 81 -74.68 -11.43 -45.78
CA THR A 81 -74.49 -9.97 -45.58
C THR A 81 -74.16 -9.60 -44.13
N GLN A 82 -74.60 -10.40 -43.15
CA GLN A 82 -74.37 -10.20 -41.72
C GLN A 82 -73.09 -10.84 -41.19
N LEU A 83 -72.31 -11.53 -42.05
CA LEU A 83 -71.09 -12.22 -41.66
C LEU A 83 -70.09 -11.34 -40.89
N PRO A 84 -69.74 -10.11 -41.34
CA PRO A 84 -68.75 -9.30 -40.63
C PRO A 84 -69.17 -8.97 -39.19
N GLN A 85 -70.45 -8.66 -38.97
CA GLN A 85 -70.99 -8.35 -37.65
C GLN A 85 -71.01 -9.58 -36.74
N THR A 86 -71.39 -10.74 -37.31
CA THR A 86 -71.40 -12.02 -36.59
C THR A 86 -70.00 -12.41 -36.15
N ILE A 87 -69.00 -12.27 -37.03
CA ILE A 87 -67.60 -12.56 -36.71
C ILE A 87 -67.10 -11.67 -35.57
N GLU A 88 -67.32 -10.36 -35.62
CA GLU A 88 -66.87 -9.46 -34.56
C GLU A 88 -67.55 -9.74 -33.21
N HIS A 89 -68.84 -10.13 -33.21
CA HIS A 89 -69.54 -10.52 -32.00
C HIS A 89 -68.94 -11.79 -31.36
N GLU A 90 -68.61 -12.80 -32.17
CA GLU A 90 -67.97 -14.03 -31.69
C GLU A 90 -66.53 -13.79 -31.21
N LEU A 91 -65.76 -12.94 -31.92
CA LEU A 91 -64.43 -12.52 -31.46
C LEU A 91 -64.51 -11.76 -30.13
N ALA A 92 -65.50 -10.87 -29.95
CA ALA A 92 -65.74 -10.18 -28.70
C ALA A 92 -66.09 -11.14 -27.55
N THR A 93 -66.86 -12.19 -27.85
CA THR A 93 -67.17 -13.24 -26.86
C THR A 93 -65.91 -13.98 -26.43
N ILE A 94 -65.04 -14.38 -27.37
CA ILE A 94 -63.78 -15.05 -27.03
C ILE A 94 -62.83 -14.13 -26.26
N ARG A 95 -62.81 -12.82 -26.56
CA ARG A 95 -62.04 -11.83 -25.77
C ARG A 95 -62.46 -11.82 -24.30
N GLN A 96 -63.75 -12.00 -24.00
CA GLN A 96 -64.27 -12.03 -22.64
C GLN A 96 -63.91 -13.31 -21.87
N GLU A 97 -63.52 -14.39 -22.57
CA GLU A 97 -63.04 -15.63 -21.93
C GLU A 97 -61.63 -15.46 -21.32
N GLY A 98 -60.88 -14.41 -21.73
CA GLY A 98 -59.51 -14.15 -21.31
C GLY A 98 -59.35 -12.94 -20.39
N SER A 99 -58.12 -12.70 -19.92
CA SER A 99 -57.80 -11.54 -19.08
C SER A 99 -57.80 -10.24 -19.88
N ASN A 100 -58.45 -9.22 -19.32
CA ASN A 100 -58.66 -7.92 -19.96
C ASN A 100 -57.63 -6.85 -19.51
N HIS A 101 -56.50 -7.27 -18.96
CA HIS A 101 -55.45 -6.33 -18.57
C HIS A 101 -54.75 -5.71 -19.80
N TYR A 102 -54.17 -4.53 -19.58
CA TYR A 102 -53.37 -3.85 -20.58
C TYR A 102 -52.11 -4.68 -20.92
N LEU A 103 -51.79 -4.77 -22.20
CA LEU A 103 -50.63 -5.49 -22.72
C LEU A 103 -49.79 -4.55 -23.59
N PRO A 104 -48.45 -4.68 -23.55
CA PRO A 104 -47.57 -4.04 -24.52
C PRO A 104 -47.98 -4.37 -25.97
N PRO A 105 -47.71 -3.49 -26.95
CA PRO A 105 -48.20 -3.64 -28.33
C PRO A 105 -47.97 -5.02 -28.96
N THR A 106 -46.76 -5.55 -28.86
CA THR A 106 -46.42 -6.89 -29.39
C THR A 106 -47.23 -7.99 -28.72
N GLN A 107 -47.43 -7.93 -27.40
CA GLN A 107 -48.22 -8.92 -26.66
C GLN A 107 -49.72 -8.80 -26.97
N ALA A 108 -50.22 -7.58 -27.19
CA ALA A 108 -51.61 -7.34 -27.58
C ALA A 108 -51.91 -7.95 -28.96
N VAL A 109 -51.01 -7.81 -29.93
CA VAL A 109 -51.14 -8.44 -31.27
C VAL A 109 -51.12 -9.97 -31.18
N ILE A 110 -50.24 -10.55 -30.35
CA ILE A 110 -50.19 -12.00 -30.12
C ILE A 110 -51.51 -12.52 -29.52
N ARG A 111 -52.08 -11.79 -28.54
CA ARG A 111 -53.38 -12.15 -27.95
C ARG A 111 -54.49 -12.18 -29.00
N GLU A 112 -54.54 -11.17 -29.86
CA GLU A 112 -55.55 -11.08 -30.93
C GLU A 112 -55.40 -12.17 -32.02
N LEU A 113 -54.17 -12.66 -32.26
CA LEU A 113 -53.91 -13.83 -33.10
C LEU A 113 -54.45 -15.12 -32.44
N ASP A 114 -54.20 -15.32 -31.14
CA ASP A 114 -54.69 -16.49 -30.40
C ASP A 114 -56.22 -16.56 -30.41
N ILE A 115 -56.89 -15.44 -30.15
CA ILE A 115 -58.35 -15.33 -30.17
C ILE A 115 -58.93 -15.76 -31.53
N ARG A 116 -58.36 -15.27 -32.63
CA ARG A 116 -58.83 -15.63 -33.99
C ARG A 116 -58.53 -17.07 -34.34
N ASN A 117 -57.36 -17.60 -33.97
CA ASN A 117 -57.03 -19.01 -34.15
C ASN A 117 -58.02 -19.93 -33.42
N ARG A 118 -58.43 -19.57 -32.20
CA ARG A 118 -59.48 -20.30 -31.48
C ARG A 118 -60.82 -20.26 -32.21
N LEU A 119 -61.22 -19.11 -32.74
CA LEU A 119 -62.46 -19.01 -33.52
C LEU A 119 -62.40 -19.85 -34.80
N ILE A 120 -61.28 -19.78 -35.54
CA ILE A 120 -61.04 -20.60 -36.73
C ILE A 120 -61.16 -22.09 -36.38
N ALA A 121 -60.52 -22.53 -35.30
CA ALA A 121 -60.60 -23.92 -34.84
C ALA A 121 -62.04 -24.35 -34.51
N ARG A 122 -62.80 -23.52 -33.76
CA ARG A 122 -64.21 -23.76 -33.44
C ARG A 122 -65.06 -23.85 -34.72
N LYS A 123 -64.88 -22.92 -35.67
CA LYS A 123 -65.63 -22.90 -36.94
C LYS A 123 -65.26 -24.07 -37.85
N THR A 124 -64.01 -24.50 -37.83
CA THR A 124 -63.53 -25.66 -38.60
C THR A 124 -64.18 -26.95 -38.09
N ALA A 125 -64.32 -27.12 -36.77
CA ALA A 125 -65.03 -28.26 -36.19
C ALA A 125 -66.52 -28.28 -36.61
N VAL A 126 -67.19 -27.11 -36.57
CA VAL A 126 -68.60 -27.00 -37.01
C VAL A 126 -68.73 -27.26 -38.52
N LEU A 127 -67.78 -26.77 -39.33
CA LEU A 127 -67.74 -27.01 -40.77
C LEU A 127 -67.69 -28.51 -41.08
N GLN A 128 -66.85 -29.27 -40.38
CA GLN A 128 -66.76 -30.72 -40.53
C GLN A 128 -68.08 -31.41 -40.19
N GLN A 129 -68.72 -31.01 -39.09
CA GLN A 129 -70.03 -31.55 -38.69
C GLN A 129 -71.10 -31.27 -39.75
N GLN A 130 -71.20 -30.02 -40.21
CA GLN A 130 -72.21 -29.62 -41.22
C GLN A 130 -71.93 -30.27 -42.57
N SER A 131 -70.68 -30.51 -42.93
CA SER A 131 -70.31 -31.24 -44.15
C SER A 131 -70.83 -32.68 -44.14
N ALA A 132 -70.78 -33.36 -42.99
CA ALA A 132 -71.34 -34.71 -42.84
C ALA A 132 -72.87 -34.71 -43.02
N ILE A 133 -73.58 -33.72 -42.45
CA ILE A 133 -75.04 -33.57 -42.58
C ILE A 133 -75.44 -33.21 -44.02
N ALA A 134 -74.68 -32.31 -44.66
CA ALA A 134 -74.91 -31.91 -46.05
C ALA A 134 -74.84 -33.11 -47.00
N ASN A 135 -73.88 -34.01 -46.77
CA ASN A 135 -73.70 -35.21 -47.56
C ASN A 135 -74.63 -36.37 -47.18
N GLN A 136 -75.48 -36.24 -46.15
CA GLN A 136 -76.29 -37.35 -45.62
C GLN A 136 -77.33 -37.88 -46.62
N PHE A 137 -77.97 -37.00 -47.40
CA PHE A 137 -78.99 -37.41 -48.37
C PHE A 137 -78.39 -38.00 -49.65
N PHE A 138 -77.42 -37.33 -50.29
CA PHE A 138 -76.88 -37.73 -51.59
C PHE A 138 -75.50 -38.42 -51.54
N GLY A 139 -74.81 -38.41 -50.40
CA GLY A 139 -73.39 -38.78 -50.29
C GLY A 139 -72.43 -37.67 -50.78
N SER A 140 -72.97 -36.56 -51.29
CA SER A 140 -72.23 -35.41 -51.82
C SER A 140 -73.08 -34.13 -51.67
N ASP A 141 -72.52 -32.98 -52.06
CA ASP A 141 -73.23 -31.68 -52.02
C ASP A 141 -74.60 -31.75 -52.74
N PRO A 142 -75.71 -31.44 -52.05
CA PRO A 142 -77.06 -31.49 -52.60
C PRO A 142 -77.36 -30.37 -53.63
N ALA A 143 -76.56 -29.31 -53.71
CA ALA A 143 -76.91 -28.14 -54.52
C ALA A 143 -76.77 -28.34 -56.02
N ASN A 144 -75.94 -29.30 -56.45
CA ASN A 144 -75.76 -29.63 -57.87
C ASN A 144 -76.65 -30.80 -58.31
N LYS A 145 -77.61 -31.22 -57.48
CA LYS A 145 -78.44 -32.40 -57.71
C LYS A 145 -79.77 -32.04 -58.37
N THR A 146 -80.17 -32.88 -59.31
CA THR A 146 -81.36 -32.71 -60.14
C THR A 146 -82.59 -33.38 -59.54
N LEU A 147 -83.79 -32.98 -59.98
CA LEU A 147 -85.05 -33.60 -59.55
C LEU A 147 -85.09 -35.12 -59.81
N PRO A 148 -84.61 -35.66 -60.95
CA PRO A 148 -84.51 -37.10 -61.15
C PRO A 148 -83.62 -37.81 -60.12
N GLU A 149 -82.46 -37.24 -59.80
CA GLU A 149 -81.55 -37.79 -58.77
C GLU A 149 -82.21 -37.77 -57.39
N PHE A 150 -82.96 -36.70 -57.06
CA PHE A 150 -83.78 -36.66 -55.84
C PHE A 150 -84.83 -37.76 -55.82
N ILE A 151 -85.63 -37.91 -56.87
CA ILE A 151 -86.70 -38.94 -56.95
C ILE A 151 -86.10 -40.34 -56.81
N GLN A 152 -84.97 -40.60 -57.46
CA GLN A 152 -84.25 -41.87 -57.34
C GLN A 152 -83.90 -42.18 -55.88
N LYS A 153 -83.28 -41.22 -55.18
CA LYS A 153 -82.91 -41.41 -53.77
C LYS A 153 -84.14 -41.49 -52.85
N ALA A 154 -85.13 -40.62 -53.06
CA ALA A 154 -86.36 -40.53 -52.26
C ALA A 154 -87.20 -41.82 -52.32
N SER A 155 -87.25 -42.48 -53.48
CA SER A 155 -87.98 -43.75 -53.66
C SER A 155 -87.44 -44.90 -52.80
N GLN A 156 -86.18 -44.81 -52.35
CA GLN A 156 -85.57 -45.77 -51.43
C GLN A 156 -85.94 -45.49 -49.96
N MET A 157 -86.46 -44.30 -49.66
CA MET A 157 -86.76 -43.84 -48.29
C MET A 157 -88.24 -43.97 -47.94
N GLU A 158 -89.14 -43.75 -48.89
CA GLU A 158 -90.59 -43.87 -48.69
C GLU A 158 -91.30 -44.45 -49.93
N PRO A 159 -92.30 -45.34 -49.77
CA PRO A 159 -93.01 -45.98 -50.90
C PRO A 159 -93.80 -45.00 -51.78
N GLN A 160 -94.30 -43.90 -51.21
CA GLN A 160 -94.96 -42.81 -51.94
C GLN A 160 -94.35 -41.49 -51.52
N ILE A 161 -93.72 -40.80 -52.47
CA ILE A 161 -93.09 -39.49 -52.23
C ILE A 161 -94.20 -38.45 -52.04
N LYS A 162 -94.22 -37.78 -50.89
CA LYS A 162 -95.22 -36.74 -50.57
C LYS A 162 -94.56 -35.35 -50.55
N PRO A 163 -95.25 -34.27 -50.96
CA PRO A 163 -94.72 -32.89 -50.90
C PRO A 163 -94.21 -32.43 -49.52
N TYR A 164 -94.65 -33.07 -48.44
CA TYR A 164 -94.20 -32.82 -47.07
C TYR A 164 -93.71 -34.12 -46.37
N GLY A 165 -93.31 -35.12 -47.17
CA GLY A 165 -92.87 -36.45 -46.72
C GLY A 165 -91.45 -36.48 -46.16
N ILE A 166 -91.03 -37.66 -45.72
CA ILE A 166 -89.75 -37.86 -45.02
C ILE A 166 -88.58 -37.56 -45.96
N ALA A 167 -88.69 -37.88 -47.25
CA ALA A 167 -87.63 -37.65 -48.23
C ALA A 167 -87.38 -36.16 -48.48
N ILE A 168 -88.43 -35.34 -48.63
CA ILE A 168 -88.30 -33.88 -48.81
C ILE A 168 -87.72 -33.24 -47.53
N GLN A 169 -88.16 -33.68 -46.35
CA GLN A 169 -87.61 -33.18 -45.08
C GLN A 169 -86.12 -33.51 -44.94
N ALA A 170 -85.72 -34.76 -45.18
CA ALA A 170 -84.32 -35.19 -45.10
C ALA A 170 -83.43 -34.46 -46.12
N TRP A 171 -83.90 -34.28 -47.36
CA TRP A 171 -83.20 -33.47 -48.35
C TRP A 171 -83.10 -32.00 -47.93
N THR A 172 -84.15 -31.43 -47.36
CA THR A 172 -84.14 -30.03 -46.87
C THR A 172 -83.10 -29.83 -45.77
N VAL A 173 -82.93 -30.80 -44.86
CA VAL A 173 -81.87 -30.79 -43.84
C VAL A 173 -80.48 -30.80 -44.47
N SER A 174 -80.23 -31.70 -45.42
CA SER A 174 -78.96 -31.74 -46.15
C SER A 174 -78.70 -30.46 -46.95
N TYR A 175 -79.72 -29.93 -47.63
CA TYR A 175 -79.61 -28.69 -48.42
C TYR A 175 -79.31 -27.48 -47.54
N ARG A 176 -79.99 -27.33 -46.40
CA ARG A 176 -79.67 -26.30 -45.40
C ARG A 176 -78.24 -26.43 -44.89
N ALA A 177 -77.81 -27.64 -44.53
CA ALA A 177 -76.44 -27.87 -44.06
C ALA A 177 -75.38 -27.51 -45.12
N ALA A 178 -75.67 -27.69 -46.42
CA ALA A 178 -74.77 -27.27 -47.49
C ALA A 178 -74.58 -25.73 -47.54
N HIS A 179 -75.65 -24.96 -47.29
CA HIS A 179 -75.54 -23.51 -47.14
C HIS A 179 -74.74 -23.11 -45.90
N GLU A 180 -74.92 -23.80 -44.77
CA GLU A 180 -74.09 -23.59 -43.57
C GLU A 180 -72.60 -23.88 -43.85
N VAL A 181 -72.29 -24.93 -44.61
CA VAL A 181 -70.90 -25.25 -45.03
C VAL A 181 -70.29 -24.09 -45.81
N ARG A 182 -71.03 -23.48 -46.76
CA ARG A 182 -70.55 -22.31 -47.50
C ARG A 182 -70.34 -21.10 -46.60
N LEU A 183 -71.29 -20.83 -45.69
CA LEU A 183 -71.21 -19.71 -44.75
C LEU A 183 -70.00 -19.86 -43.80
N LEU A 184 -69.77 -21.06 -43.28
CA LEU A 184 -68.63 -21.39 -42.42
C LEU A 184 -67.30 -21.30 -43.18
N SER A 185 -67.28 -21.74 -44.44
CA SER A 185 -66.08 -21.62 -45.30
C SER A 185 -65.73 -20.15 -45.56
N GLN A 186 -66.71 -19.30 -45.87
CA GLN A 186 -66.51 -17.85 -46.02
C GLN A 186 -66.04 -17.21 -44.71
N THR A 187 -66.59 -17.63 -43.57
CA THR A 187 -66.19 -17.15 -42.24
C THR A 187 -64.72 -17.47 -41.96
N ILE A 188 -64.29 -18.71 -42.21
CA ILE A 188 -62.91 -19.16 -42.02
C ILE A 188 -61.96 -18.42 -42.95
N ASP A 189 -62.35 -18.17 -44.20
CA ASP A 189 -61.53 -17.41 -45.16
C ASP A 189 -61.33 -15.95 -44.70
N ILE A 190 -62.39 -15.28 -44.26
CA ILE A 190 -62.30 -13.91 -43.71
C ILE A 190 -61.36 -13.88 -42.50
N LEU A 191 -61.53 -14.80 -41.55
CA LEU A 191 -60.67 -14.89 -40.36
C LEU A 191 -59.21 -15.20 -40.71
N SER A 192 -58.98 -16.07 -41.71
CA SER A 192 -57.64 -16.41 -42.18
C SER A 192 -56.94 -15.22 -42.82
N ARG A 193 -57.67 -14.42 -43.63
CA ARG A 193 -57.17 -13.15 -44.17
C ARG A 193 -56.86 -12.15 -43.07
N GLN A 194 -57.73 -12.02 -42.06
CA GLN A 194 -57.43 -11.18 -40.89
C GLN A 194 -56.16 -11.65 -40.17
N ASN A 195 -55.98 -12.95 -39.95
CA ASN A 195 -54.78 -13.49 -39.31
C ASN A 195 -53.48 -13.09 -40.04
N THR A 196 -53.46 -13.16 -41.37
CA THR A 196 -52.31 -12.71 -42.17
C THR A 196 -51.97 -11.23 -41.91
N ASN A 197 -52.99 -10.37 -41.78
CA ASN A 197 -52.78 -8.96 -41.44
C ASN A 197 -52.17 -8.81 -40.03
N TYR A 198 -52.67 -9.57 -39.06
CA TYR A 198 -52.11 -9.55 -37.69
C TYR A 198 -50.69 -10.12 -37.60
N TYR A 199 -50.32 -11.12 -38.41
CA TYR A 199 -48.93 -11.58 -38.51
C TYR A 199 -48.01 -10.49 -39.08
N THR A 200 -48.50 -9.71 -40.05
CA THR A 200 -47.78 -8.54 -40.57
C THR A 200 -47.61 -7.47 -39.50
N TRP A 201 -48.65 -7.17 -38.72
CA TRP A 201 -48.56 -6.25 -37.59
C TRP A 201 -47.64 -6.75 -36.48
N LEU A 202 -47.58 -8.06 -36.24
CA LEU A 202 -46.66 -8.65 -35.27
C LEU A 202 -45.20 -8.40 -35.69
N ALA A 203 -44.88 -8.67 -36.96
CA ALA A 203 -43.55 -8.42 -37.51
C ALA A 203 -43.17 -6.93 -37.41
N ALA A 204 -44.11 -6.03 -37.73
CA ALA A 204 -43.90 -4.59 -37.60
C ALA A 204 -43.70 -4.15 -36.13
N SER A 205 -44.49 -4.68 -35.21
CA SER A 205 -44.38 -4.38 -33.77
C SER A 205 -43.05 -4.87 -33.19
N GLN A 206 -42.61 -6.09 -33.55
CA GLN A 206 -41.32 -6.62 -33.14
C GLN A 206 -40.15 -5.84 -33.73
N ALA A 207 -40.27 -5.35 -34.96
CA ALA A 207 -39.25 -4.49 -35.56
C ALA A 207 -39.13 -3.16 -34.81
N ASN A 208 -40.26 -2.56 -34.42
CA ASN A 208 -40.29 -1.34 -33.62
C ASN A 208 -39.67 -1.54 -32.23
N ASP A 209 -39.97 -2.64 -31.54
CA ASP A 209 -39.37 -2.96 -30.24
C ASP A 209 -37.83 -3.10 -30.34
N ARG A 210 -37.34 -3.74 -31.41
CA ARG A 210 -35.90 -3.86 -31.69
C ARG A 210 -35.24 -2.52 -31.97
N GLU A 211 -35.91 -1.64 -32.70
CA GLU A 211 -35.40 -0.31 -33.03
C GLU A 211 -35.34 0.56 -31.77
N LEU A 212 -36.37 0.54 -30.93
CA LEU A 212 -36.36 1.23 -29.64
C LEU A 212 -35.23 0.71 -28.74
N ALA A 213 -35.04 -0.62 -28.67
CA ALA A 213 -33.93 -1.21 -27.92
C ALA A 213 -32.56 -0.72 -28.43
N ARG A 214 -32.36 -0.66 -29.76
CA ARG A 214 -31.13 -0.11 -30.36
C ARG A 214 -30.92 1.36 -30.00
N GLN A 215 -31.95 2.19 -30.11
CA GLN A 215 -31.86 3.61 -29.77
C GLN A 215 -31.55 3.83 -28.29
N THR A 216 -32.16 3.06 -27.39
CA THR A 216 -31.85 3.13 -25.96
C THR A 216 -30.42 2.70 -25.65
N ALA A 217 -29.93 1.62 -26.28
CA ALA A 217 -28.56 1.17 -26.13
C ALA A 217 -27.54 2.21 -26.66
N GLU A 218 -27.81 2.83 -27.81
CA GLU A 218 -26.93 3.85 -28.38
C GLU A 218 -26.91 5.12 -27.52
N ARG A 219 -28.07 5.57 -27.01
CA ARG A 219 -28.12 6.69 -26.04
C ARG A 219 -27.32 6.39 -24.77
N ALA A 220 -27.42 5.16 -24.25
CA ALA A 220 -26.65 4.75 -23.08
C ALA A 220 -25.14 4.74 -23.38
N ARG A 221 -24.73 4.28 -24.56
CA ARG A 221 -23.34 4.32 -25.01
C ARG A 221 -22.80 5.74 -25.13
N ILE A 222 -23.55 6.64 -25.77
CA ILE A 222 -23.17 8.06 -25.90
C ILE A 222 -23.05 8.71 -24.51
N ALA A 223 -24.01 8.46 -23.61
CA ALA A 223 -23.95 8.98 -22.25
C ALA A 223 -22.72 8.46 -21.48
N ALA A 224 -22.40 7.17 -21.60
CA ALA A 224 -21.22 6.57 -20.98
C ALA A 224 -19.92 7.17 -21.54
N GLU A 225 -19.83 7.38 -22.84
CA GLU A 225 -18.67 8.01 -23.48
C GLU A 225 -18.51 9.48 -23.04
N GLN A 226 -19.60 10.25 -23.01
CA GLN A 226 -19.57 11.63 -22.48
C GLN A 226 -19.14 11.67 -21.01
N HIS A 227 -19.62 10.74 -20.19
CA HIS A 227 -19.19 10.64 -18.79
C HIS A 227 -17.69 10.34 -18.70
N ARG A 228 -17.19 9.41 -19.51
CA ARG A 228 -15.76 9.08 -19.58
C ARG A 228 -14.92 10.29 -19.99
N GLN A 229 -15.34 11.04 -21.01
CA GLN A 229 -14.63 12.25 -21.45
C GLN A 229 -14.61 13.34 -20.38
N ARG A 230 -15.72 13.56 -19.65
CA ARG A 230 -15.76 14.49 -18.52
C ARG A 230 -14.82 14.08 -17.40
N ALA A 231 -14.80 12.79 -17.04
CA ALA A 231 -13.90 12.27 -16.02
C ALA A 231 -12.42 12.45 -16.41
N LEU A 232 -12.07 12.21 -17.68
CA LEU A 232 -10.72 12.46 -18.18
C LEU A 232 -10.35 13.95 -18.16
N ALA A 233 -11.25 14.84 -18.60
CA ALA A 233 -11.02 16.28 -18.57
C ALA A 233 -10.86 16.80 -17.13
N GLU A 234 -11.66 16.28 -16.19
CA GLU A 234 -11.54 16.62 -14.78
C GLU A 234 -10.22 16.10 -14.17
N ALA A 235 -9.81 14.88 -14.49
CA ALA A 235 -8.52 14.34 -14.07
C ALA A 235 -7.34 15.18 -14.58
N VAL A 236 -7.38 15.61 -15.85
CA VAL A 236 -6.36 16.53 -16.41
C VAL A 236 -6.37 17.87 -15.68
N ARG A 237 -7.55 18.44 -15.40
CA ARG A 237 -7.67 19.69 -14.63
C ARG A 237 -7.11 19.54 -13.22
N GLN A 238 -7.43 18.45 -12.52
CA GLN A 238 -6.90 18.16 -11.19
C GLN A 238 -5.38 17.99 -11.22
N GLN A 239 -4.85 17.29 -12.21
CA GLN A 239 -3.40 17.16 -12.39
C GLN A 239 -2.73 18.52 -12.63
N LYS A 240 -3.35 19.41 -13.42
CA LYS A 240 -2.84 20.77 -13.64
C LYS A 240 -2.85 21.58 -12.34
N VAL A 241 -3.95 21.58 -11.59
CA VAL A 241 -4.04 22.25 -10.29
C VAL A 241 -3.00 21.69 -9.31
N GLN A 242 -2.82 20.37 -9.28
CA GLN A 242 -1.81 19.74 -8.42
C GLN A 242 -0.39 20.18 -8.80
N LYS A 243 -0.07 20.25 -10.10
CA LYS A 243 1.21 20.78 -10.59
C LYS A 243 1.39 22.26 -10.26
N GLU A 244 0.33 23.07 -10.35
CA GLU A 244 0.37 24.48 -9.96
C GLU A 244 0.59 24.64 -8.44
N ILE A 245 -0.03 23.80 -7.61
CA ILE A 245 0.19 23.76 -6.17
C ILE A 245 1.63 23.34 -5.85
N GLN A 246 2.12 22.27 -6.49
CA GLN A 246 3.50 21.80 -6.32
C GLN A 246 4.50 22.88 -6.74
N ALA A 247 4.34 23.48 -7.91
CA ALA A 247 5.21 24.56 -8.37
C ALA A 247 5.17 25.78 -7.46
N ARG A 248 4.01 26.09 -6.87
CA ARG A 248 3.88 27.19 -5.90
C ARG A 248 4.57 26.87 -4.58
N GLU A 249 4.48 25.64 -4.10
CA GLU A 249 5.17 25.20 -2.88
C GLU A 249 6.68 25.12 -3.11
N GLU A 250 7.12 24.58 -4.24
CA GLU A 250 8.54 24.61 -4.66
C GLU A 250 9.06 26.05 -4.76
N ALA A 251 8.31 26.98 -5.38
CA ALA A 251 8.69 28.38 -5.45
C ALA A 251 8.73 29.05 -4.06
N ARG A 252 7.83 28.66 -3.14
CA ARG A 252 7.84 29.13 -1.75
C ARG A 252 9.06 28.60 -0.99
N LEU A 253 9.38 27.32 -1.15
CA LEU A 253 10.56 26.69 -0.56
C LEU A 253 11.85 27.29 -1.13
N ALA A 254 11.91 27.53 -2.45
CA ALA A 254 13.04 28.20 -3.08
C ALA A 254 13.18 29.65 -2.60
N ALA A 255 12.09 30.39 -2.42
CA ALA A 255 12.13 31.73 -1.85
C ALA A 255 12.57 31.72 -0.37
N LEU A 256 12.13 30.74 0.43
CA LEU A 256 12.60 30.53 1.80
C LEU A 256 14.08 30.16 1.82
N ALA A 257 14.53 29.30 0.92
CA ALA A 257 15.92 28.91 0.76
C ALA A 257 16.80 30.10 0.33
N GLU A 258 16.31 30.97 -0.55
CA GLU A 258 17.03 32.19 -0.94
C GLU A 258 17.10 33.19 0.20
N VAL A 259 16.02 33.37 0.97
CA VAL A 259 16.03 34.19 2.20
C VAL A 259 17.01 33.60 3.23
N GLN A 260 17.00 32.28 3.41
CA GLN A 260 17.96 31.58 4.27
C GLN A 260 19.39 31.69 3.74
N ARG A 261 19.61 31.65 2.42
CA ARG A 261 20.92 31.82 1.80
C ARG A 261 21.44 33.23 2.03
N LEU A 262 20.61 34.25 1.82
CA LEU A 262 20.97 35.64 2.10
C LEU A 262 21.21 35.87 3.60
N ALA A 263 20.42 35.25 4.48
CA ALA A 263 20.62 35.30 5.92
C ALA A 263 21.89 34.54 6.35
N ALA A 264 22.18 33.40 5.73
CA ALA A 264 23.39 32.61 5.96
C ALA A 264 24.62 33.31 5.38
N GLU A 265 24.52 33.98 4.24
CA GLU A 265 25.57 34.81 3.64
C GLU A 265 25.83 36.04 4.53
N GLN A 266 24.79 36.69 5.05
CA GLN A 266 24.95 37.74 6.06
C GLN A 266 25.53 37.22 7.37
N ALA A 267 25.10 36.04 7.82
CA ALA A 267 25.65 35.40 9.01
C ALA A 267 27.08 34.92 8.77
N GLN A 268 27.45 34.51 7.56
CA GLN A 268 28.80 34.12 7.16
C GLN A 268 29.68 35.36 7.04
N ILE A 269 29.23 36.46 6.44
CA ILE A 269 29.97 37.72 6.43
C ILE A 269 30.15 38.26 7.86
N ALA A 270 29.11 38.15 8.70
CA ALA A 270 29.21 38.52 10.12
C ALA A 270 30.12 37.56 10.88
N ALA A 271 30.05 36.26 10.63
CA ALA A 271 30.88 35.23 11.25
C ALA A 271 32.31 35.25 10.72
N GLU A 272 32.56 35.64 9.48
CA GLU A 272 33.89 35.90 8.91
C GLU A 272 34.45 37.20 9.45
N ALA A 273 33.64 38.24 9.65
CA ALA A 273 34.08 39.46 10.33
C ALA A 273 34.43 39.17 11.80
N ILE A 274 33.61 38.37 12.48
CA ILE A 274 33.84 37.92 13.86
C ILE A 274 35.00 36.92 13.90
N ALA A 275 35.14 36.01 12.94
CA ALA A 275 36.22 35.02 12.86
C ALA A 275 37.53 35.65 12.39
N GLN A 276 37.52 36.72 11.59
CA GLN A 276 38.70 37.52 11.30
C GLN A 276 39.10 38.35 12.52
N GLN A 277 38.14 38.86 13.30
CA GLN A 277 38.41 39.49 14.60
C GLN A 277 38.98 38.47 15.60
N ILE A 278 38.36 37.30 15.74
CA ILE A 278 38.79 36.20 16.61
C ILE A 278 40.09 35.59 16.11
N ALA A 279 40.34 35.46 14.80
CA ALA A 279 41.59 34.97 14.25
C ALA A 279 42.71 36.01 14.33
N ALA A 280 42.40 37.31 14.25
CA ALA A 280 43.36 38.36 14.56
C ALA A 280 43.68 38.39 16.07
N GLU A 281 42.69 38.14 16.92
CA GLU A 281 42.83 38.01 18.37
C GLU A 281 43.55 36.71 18.76
N GLN A 282 43.25 35.59 18.12
CA GLN A 282 43.87 34.26 18.30
C GLN A 282 45.26 34.23 17.69
N ALA A 283 45.53 34.86 16.54
CA ALA A 283 46.89 35.00 16.00
C ALA A 283 47.74 35.87 16.94
N ARG A 284 47.13 36.85 17.62
CA ARG A 284 47.78 37.64 18.66
C ARG A 284 48.01 36.84 19.96
N LEU A 285 47.05 36.00 20.36
CA LEU A 285 47.12 35.14 21.54
C LEU A 285 47.99 33.88 21.34
N GLN A 286 48.07 33.33 20.13
CA GLN A 286 48.94 32.21 19.72
C GLN A 286 50.38 32.70 19.51
N ALA A 287 50.57 33.94 19.06
CA ALA A 287 51.88 34.59 19.09
C ALA A 287 52.34 34.88 20.54
N GLU A 288 51.42 35.06 21.49
CA GLU A 288 51.73 35.21 22.92
C GLU A 288 51.85 33.88 23.70
N ASN A 289 51.27 32.77 23.22
CA ASN A 289 51.21 31.49 23.94
C ASN A 289 51.79 30.28 23.17
N ALA A 290 52.86 30.46 22.40
CA ALA A 290 53.69 29.31 22.02
C ALA A 290 54.64 28.97 23.19
N PRO A 291 54.35 27.91 23.98
CA PRO A 291 55.22 26.73 23.86
C PRO A 291 54.58 25.35 24.18
N ASN A 292 55.16 24.32 23.54
CA ASN A 292 55.45 22.95 23.99
C ASN A 292 54.36 22.08 24.66
N GLY A 293 53.80 21.15 23.88
CA GLY A 293 53.58 19.76 24.32
C GLY A 293 52.71 19.54 25.56
N GLN A 294 51.67 20.33 25.75
CA GLN A 294 50.72 20.15 26.85
C GLN A 294 49.64 19.12 26.51
N SER A 295 49.26 18.32 27.51
CA SER A 295 48.16 17.37 27.47
C SER A 295 46.84 18.03 27.05
N PRO A 296 45.94 17.32 26.35
CA PRO A 296 44.67 17.89 25.89
C PRO A 296 43.84 18.40 27.08
N VAL A 297 43.25 19.60 26.90
CA VAL A 297 42.38 20.24 27.90
C VAL A 297 40.92 20.09 27.47
N VAL A 298 40.08 19.48 28.31
CA VAL A 298 38.64 19.32 28.05
C VAL A 298 37.84 20.25 28.97
N ALA A 299 37.17 21.23 28.37
CA ALA A 299 36.36 22.21 29.09
C ALA A 299 34.92 21.71 29.31
N ASN A 300 34.43 21.80 30.54
CA ASN A 300 33.11 21.38 31.00
C ASN A 300 32.34 22.59 31.58
N ALA A 301 31.00 22.57 31.48
CA ALA A 301 30.13 23.56 32.11
C ALA A 301 29.67 23.05 33.49
N GLY A 302 30.10 23.73 34.56
CA GLY A 302 29.76 23.31 35.92
C GLY A 302 28.26 23.38 36.20
N SER A 303 27.56 24.40 35.69
CA SER A 303 26.13 24.60 35.95
C SER A 303 25.26 23.47 35.39
N MET A 304 25.63 22.90 34.24
CA MET A 304 24.88 21.82 33.60
C MET A 304 25.07 20.48 34.33
N ALA A 305 26.26 20.26 34.88
CA ALA A 305 26.61 19.04 35.61
C ALA A 305 25.81 18.88 36.92
N ALA A 306 25.16 19.93 37.42
CA ALA A 306 24.25 19.84 38.56
C ALA A 306 22.89 19.18 38.22
N PHE A 307 22.47 19.21 36.95
CA PHE A 307 21.12 18.80 36.55
C PHE A 307 21.05 17.40 35.93
N GLY A 308 22.17 16.86 35.45
CA GLY A 308 22.25 15.53 34.86
C GLY A 308 23.59 15.29 34.17
N PRO A 309 23.72 14.19 33.41
CA PRO A 309 24.91 13.90 32.61
C PRO A 309 25.25 15.02 31.61
N THR A 310 26.51 15.43 31.58
CA THR A 310 27.05 16.40 30.62
C THR A 310 28.14 15.76 29.78
N PHE A 311 28.28 16.22 28.55
CA PHE A 311 29.25 15.69 27.59
C PHE A 311 30.09 16.85 27.06
N SER A 312 31.38 16.61 26.80
CA SER A 312 32.29 17.63 26.28
C SER A 312 33.32 17.01 25.34
N GLY A 313 33.83 17.79 24.40
CA GLY A 313 34.85 17.36 23.43
C GLY A 313 35.84 18.48 23.09
N PRO A 314 36.67 18.31 22.04
CA PRO A 314 37.72 19.28 21.68
C PRO A 314 37.23 20.70 21.39
N LEU A 315 35.95 20.83 20.98
CA LEU A 315 35.33 22.10 20.60
C LEU A 315 34.46 22.71 21.73
N GLY A 316 34.44 22.10 22.91
CA GLY A 316 33.73 22.58 24.09
C GLY A 316 32.61 21.66 24.58
N VAL A 317 31.65 22.23 25.28
CA VAL A 317 30.54 21.51 25.93
C VAL A 317 29.39 21.31 24.94
N PHE A 318 28.81 20.11 24.90
CA PHE A 318 27.62 19.86 24.09
C PHE A 318 26.37 20.42 24.79
N GLY A 319 25.69 21.36 24.13
CA GLY A 319 24.50 22.02 24.64
C GLY A 319 23.27 21.12 24.56
N ASN A 320 23.01 20.34 25.61
CA ASN A 320 21.78 19.56 25.70
C ASN A 320 20.58 20.45 26.05
N SER A 321 19.46 20.28 25.34
CA SER A 321 18.19 20.89 25.75
C SER A 321 17.76 20.35 27.14
N PRO A 322 16.98 21.10 27.94
CA PRO A 322 16.49 20.59 29.22
C PRO A 322 15.74 19.25 29.11
N ALA A 323 15.05 19.02 27.99
CA ALA A 323 14.37 17.76 27.71
C ALA A 323 15.35 16.61 27.45
N THR A 324 16.41 16.86 26.68
CA THR A 324 17.49 15.89 26.40
C THR A 324 18.24 15.53 27.68
N THR A 325 18.59 16.51 28.51
CA THR A 325 19.24 16.28 29.81
C THR A 325 18.39 15.41 30.74
N LEU A 326 17.07 15.65 30.79
CA LEU A 326 16.15 14.82 31.57
C LEU A 326 16.06 13.40 31.03
N ALA A 327 16.01 13.23 29.71
CA ALA A 327 15.97 11.93 29.05
C ALA A 327 17.24 11.12 29.30
N LEU A 328 18.42 11.76 29.20
CA LEU A 328 19.72 11.15 29.50
C LEU A 328 19.83 10.73 30.96
N ARG A 329 19.41 11.59 31.90
CA ARG A 329 19.39 11.25 33.32
C ARG A 329 18.44 10.08 33.63
N THR A 330 17.29 10.03 32.96
CA THR A 330 16.34 8.92 33.10
C THR A 330 16.90 7.62 32.54
N SER A 331 17.54 7.68 31.36
CA SER A 331 18.21 6.52 30.75
C SER A 331 19.34 6.00 31.65
N LEU A 332 20.19 6.89 32.17
CA LEU A 332 21.25 6.52 33.12
C LEU A 332 20.71 5.80 34.35
N ARG A 333 19.72 6.37 35.04
CA ARG A 333 19.14 5.75 36.25
C ARG A 333 18.50 4.40 35.93
N THR A 334 17.90 4.27 34.76
CA THR A 334 17.36 2.99 34.27
C THR A 334 18.48 1.98 34.04
N ALA A 335 19.56 2.39 33.39
CA ALA A 335 20.73 1.55 33.14
C ALA A 335 21.37 1.07 34.44
N VAL A 336 21.57 1.96 35.42
CA VAL A 336 22.07 1.61 36.76
C VAL A 336 21.13 0.62 37.45
N SER A 337 19.82 0.86 37.45
CA SER A 337 18.85 -0.04 38.07
C SER A 337 18.83 -1.44 37.44
N LEU A 338 18.90 -1.51 36.10
CA LEU A 338 18.98 -2.77 35.35
C LEU A 338 20.27 -3.52 35.65
N ALA A 339 21.42 -2.81 35.63
CA ALA A 339 22.72 -3.37 35.95
C ALA A 339 22.73 -3.96 37.37
N LEU A 340 22.31 -3.18 38.38
CA LEU A 340 22.27 -3.62 39.78
C LEU A 340 21.34 -4.81 40.00
N THR A 341 20.18 -4.87 39.34
CA THR A 341 19.26 -6.01 39.44
C THR A 341 19.88 -7.28 38.89
N ALA A 342 20.67 -7.17 37.82
CA ALA A 342 21.28 -8.30 37.13
C ALA A 342 22.47 -8.92 37.89
N ILE A 343 23.08 -8.20 38.84
CA ILE A 343 24.22 -8.69 39.67
C ILE A 343 23.92 -10.05 40.33
N SER A 344 22.67 -10.28 40.74
CA SER A 344 22.28 -11.53 41.42
C SER A 344 22.10 -12.74 40.49
N THR A 345 22.06 -12.51 39.18
CA THR A 345 21.68 -13.52 38.17
C THR A 345 22.73 -13.78 37.10
N ALA A 346 23.70 -12.89 36.94
CA ALA A 346 24.72 -12.98 35.91
C ALA A 346 26.01 -13.64 36.43
N ALA A 347 26.62 -14.50 35.61
CA ALA A 347 27.92 -15.12 35.91
C ALA A 347 29.12 -14.27 35.47
N ALA A 348 28.86 -13.14 34.80
CA ALA A 348 29.83 -12.17 34.28
C ALA A 348 29.28 -10.75 34.48
N PRO A 349 30.12 -9.70 34.43
CA PRO A 349 29.68 -8.32 34.46
C PRO A 349 28.64 -8.01 33.39
N VAL A 350 27.65 -7.17 33.73
CA VAL A 350 26.57 -6.74 32.84
C VAL A 350 26.82 -5.33 32.36
N ILE A 351 26.69 -5.12 31.05
CA ILE A 351 26.81 -3.82 30.40
C ILE A 351 25.43 -3.33 29.96
N VAL A 352 25.12 -2.06 30.27
CA VAL A 352 23.89 -1.39 29.85
C VAL A 352 24.22 0.01 29.28
N GLY A 353 23.91 0.24 28.02
CA GLY A 353 24.10 1.54 27.36
C GLY A 353 23.07 2.58 27.78
N PHE A 354 23.51 3.81 28.08
CA PHE A 354 22.63 4.90 28.52
C PHE A 354 22.71 6.18 27.68
N ALA A 355 23.80 6.39 26.95
CA ALA A 355 23.95 7.53 26.07
C ALA A 355 24.79 7.16 24.84
N ALA A 356 24.49 7.81 23.72
CA ALA A 356 25.33 7.76 22.54
C ALA A 356 25.58 9.17 22.03
N LEU A 357 26.84 9.49 21.79
CA LEU A 357 27.28 10.72 21.16
C LEU A 357 27.53 10.43 19.68
N LEU A 358 26.81 11.12 18.80
CA LEU A 358 27.04 11.09 17.36
C LEU A 358 28.01 12.21 17.03
N ALA A 359 29.29 11.85 16.94
CA ALA A 359 30.39 12.76 16.68
C ALA A 359 31.18 12.23 15.48
N PRO A 360 30.85 12.67 14.25
CA PRO A 360 31.55 12.20 13.06
C PRO A 360 33.00 12.66 13.08
N SER A 361 33.92 11.73 13.32
CA SER A 361 35.35 11.90 13.03
C SER A 361 35.70 11.08 11.78
N ARG A 362 36.22 11.75 10.74
CA ARG A 362 36.51 11.11 9.43
C ARG A 362 37.98 10.81 9.18
N LEU A 363 38.86 11.46 9.93
CA LEU A 363 40.31 11.31 9.80
C LEU A 363 40.87 10.27 10.79
N GLY A 364 40.00 9.58 11.54
CA GLY A 364 40.40 8.65 12.59
C GLY A 364 41.25 9.31 13.67
N ASN A 365 40.98 10.59 13.91
CA ASN A 365 41.70 11.49 14.81
C ASN A 365 41.27 11.29 16.27
N GLY A 366 42.26 11.41 17.14
CA GLY A 366 42.24 11.18 18.58
C GLY A 366 41.36 12.10 19.42
N ASP A 367 40.19 12.48 18.94
CA ASP A 367 39.31 13.41 19.64
C ASP A 367 38.83 12.79 20.96
N LEU A 368 39.25 13.43 22.04
CA LEU A 368 38.92 13.01 23.39
C LEU A 368 37.58 13.63 23.80
N TYR A 369 36.57 12.80 23.95
CA TYR A 369 35.29 13.20 24.53
C TYR A 369 35.23 12.79 26.00
N SER A 370 34.42 13.50 26.77
CA SER A 370 34.20 13.19 28.18
C SER A 370 32.70 13.16 28.47
N ALA A 371 32.30 12.26 29.36
CA ALA A 371 31.00 12.28 30.00
C ALA A 371 31.19 12.49 31.50
N SER A 372 30.59 13.55 32.03
CA SER A 372 30.55 13.84 33.46
C SER A 372 29.15 13.55 33.97
N VAL A 373 29.05 12.68 34.98
CA VAL A 373 27.79 12.21 35.54
C VAL A 373 27.73 12.57 37.02
N PRO A 374 26.62 13.14 37.54
CA PRO A 374 26.45 13.36 38.97
C PRO A 374 26.60 12.04 39.73
N LEU A 375 27.52 11.97 40.70
CA LEU A 375 27.80 10.73 41.42
C LEU A 375 26.56 10.18 42.15
N SER A 376 25.66 11.07 42.57
CA SER A 376 24.38 10.72 43.21
C SER A 376 23.43 9.92 42.31
N ASP A 377 23.59 9.97 40.98
CA ASP A 377 22.80 9.16 40.05
C ASP A 377 23.38 7.73 39.89
N LEU A 378 24.61 7.49 40.34
CA LEU A 378 25.29 6.17 40.32
C LEU A 378 25.31 5.50 41.71
N ALA A 379 25.61 6.27 42.75
CA ALA A 379 25.78 5.81 44.12
C ALA A 379 25.19 6.83 45.11
N PRO A 380 23.85 6.90 45.22
CA PRO A 380 23.18 7.87 46.11
C PRO A 380 23.47 7.66 47.60
N ASP A 381 23.87 6.44 47.99
CA ASP A 381 24.11 6.06 49.39
C ASP A 381 25.56 6.29 49.83
N LEU A 382 26.45 6.75 48.93
CA LEU A 382 27.86 7.00 49.28
C LEU A 382 27.98 8.20 50.23
N SER A 383 28.70 8.01 51.33
CA SER A 383 28.90 9.05 52.34
C SER A 383 29.71 10.21 51.77
N SER A 384 29.19 11.44 51.87
CA SER A 384 29.94 12.63 51.46
C SER A 384 31.23 12.80 52.26
N ASP A 385 31.24 12.48 53.56
CA ASP A 385 32.43 12.59 54.41
C ASP A 385 33.54 11.63 53.96
N GLU A 386 33.18 10.40 53.58
CA GLU A 386 34.10 9.40 53.05
C GLU A 386 34.70 9.87 51.71
N LEU A 387 33.85 10.43 50.85
CA LEU A 387 34.26 10.92 49.55
C LEU A 387 35.24 12.12 49.64
N TYR A 388 34.95 13.09 50.51
CA TYR A 388 35.84 14.24 50.73
C TYR A 388 37.17 13.82 51.37
N GLN A 389 37.17 12.85 52.28
CA GLN A 389 38.40 12.29 52.85
C GLN A 389 39.25 11.58 51.80
N SER A 390 38.63 10.77 50.93
CA SER A 390 39.31 10.09 49.84
C SER A 390 39.91 11.08 48.84
N ALA A 391 39.17 12.15 48.49
CA ALA A 391 39.66 13.21 47.62
C ALA A 391 40.89 13.94 48.19
N ALA A 392 40.93 14.19 49.51
CA ALA A 392 42.03 14.90 50.15
C ALA A 392 43.37 14.13 50.12
N ILE A 393 43.32 12.80 50.02
CA ILE A 393 44.50 11.94 49.95
C ILE A 393 44.75 11.37 48.55
N GLY A 394 43.89 11.67 47.57
CA GLY A 394 43.93 11.08 46.23
C GLY A 394 43.63 9.57 46.20
N GLY A 395 42.79 9.10 47.12
CA GLY A 395 42.44 7.68 47.29
C GLY A 395 41.39 7.18 46.31
N ASP A 396 40.80 6.02 46.62
CA ASP A 396 39.74 5.37 45.83
C ASP A 396 38.46 5.20 46.67
N VAL A 397 37.33 4.92 46.03
CA VAL A 397 36.07 4.45 46.66
C VAL A 397 35.48 3.29 45.87
N ASP A 398 34.84 2.35 46.54
CA ASP A 398 34.20 1.21 45.88
C ASP A 398 32.80 1.56 45.39
N LEU A 399 32.54 1.34 44.09
CA LEU A 399 31.22 1.52 43.49
C LEU A 399 30.67 0.18 42.98
N PRO A 400 29.34 -0.04 43.07
CA PRO A 400 28.70 -1.26 42.55
C PRO A 400 28.57 -1.27 41.01
N VAL A 401 28.74 -0.11 40.39
CA VAL A 401 28.78 0.07 38.93
C VAL A 401 29.90 1.05 38.57
N ARG A 402 30.47 0.88 37.38
CA ARG A 402 31.39 1.81 36.72
C ARG A 402 30.82 2.33 35.43
N LEU A 403 31.39 3.43 34.96
CA LEU A 403 31.14 3.94 33.63
C LEU A 403 32.22 3.48 32.67
N GLY A 404 31.83 3.26 31.42
CA GLY A 404 32.75 2.98 30.34
C GLY A 404 32.29 3.65 29.05
N SER A 405 33.14 3.58 28.05
CA SER A 405 32.84 4.03 26.70
C SER A 405 33.26 3.00 25.66
N SER A 406 32.57 2.95 24.55
CA SER A 406 33.00 2.23 23.35
C SER A 406 32.78 3.12 22.13
N THR A 407 33.77 3.17 21.24
CA THR A 407 33.73 3.99 20.04
C THR A 407 33.48 3.08 18.84
N MET A 408 32.34 3.29 18.17
CA MET A 408 31.86 2.50 17.04
C MET A 408 31.63 3.43 15.84
N GLY A 409 32.59 3.51 14.93
CA GLY A 409 32.49 4.42 13.78
C GLY A 409 32.40 5.90 14.22
N ASP A 410 31.31 6.58 13.84
CA ASP A 410 31.00 7.97 14.20
C ASP A 410 30.20 8.11 15.52
N LYS A 411 30.02 7.00 16.25
CA LYS A 411 29.23 6.93 17.47
C LYS A 411 30.10 6.54 18.66
N ILE A 412 30.03 7.31 19.74
CA ILE A 412 30.60 6.96 21.04
C ILE A 412 29.46 6.58 21.98
N GLU A 413 29.42 5.32 22.40
CA GLU A 413 28.45 4.82 23.35
C GLU A 413 29.01 4.85 24.77
N PHE A 414 28.28 5.48 25.69
CA PHE A 414 28.58 5.48 27.12
C PHE A 414 27.68 4.46 27.83
N VAL A 415 28.32 3.65 28.66
CA VAL A 415 27.70 2.48 29.28
C VAL A 415 27.88 2.46 30.79
N VAL A 416 26.97 1.77 31.47
CA VAL A 416 27.08 1.38 32.87
C VAL A 416 27.47 -0.09 32.92
N VAL A 417 28.48 -0.43 33.73
CA VAL A 417 29.01 -1.79 33.87
C VAL A 417 29.02 -2.20 35.35
N THR A 418 28.51 -3.38 35.68
CA THR A 418 28.55 -3.89 37.07
C THR A 418 29.96 -4.27 37.49
N THR A 419 30.32 -4.01 38.75
CA THR A 419 31.62 -4.41 39.30
C THR A 419 31.53 -5.78 39.96
N ASP A 420 32.56 -6.62 39.76
CA ASP A 420 32.67 -7.96 40.39
C ASP A 420 33.95 -8.10 41.23
N GLY A 421 34.83 -7.09 41.21
CA GLY A 421 36.10 -7.07 41.92
C GLY A 421 37.16 -8.01 41.35
N LEU A 422 36.87 -8.70 40.24
CA LEU A 422 37.76 -9.67 39.59
C LEU A 422 38.07 -9.27 38.15
N THR A 423 37.03 -9.15 37.32
CA THR A 423 37.14 -8.75 35.91
C THR A 423 36.94 -7.25 35.73
N VAL A 424 36.04 -6.66 36.52
CA VAL A 424 35.80 -5.21 36.60
C VAL A 424 36.03 -4.76 38.05
N PRO A 425 37.15 -4.05 38.34
CA PRO A 425 37.48 -3.61 39.69
C PRO A 425 36.44 -2.64 40.24
N ALA A 426 36.06 -2.80 41.52
CA ALA A 426 35.09 -1.93 42.18
C ALA A 426 35.66 -0.56 42.59
N ASN A 427 36.97 -0.48 42.80
CA ASN A 427 37.62 0.74 43.26
C ASN A 427 37.73 1.78 42.13
N VAL A 428 37.26 2.99 42.42
CA VAL A 428 37.27 4.15 41.52
C VAL A 428 38.09 5.28 42.15
N PRO A 429 39.09 5.82 41.45
CA PRO A 429 39.91 6.90 41.99
C PRO A 429 39.13 8.19 42.24
N VAL A 430 39.45 8.88 43.33
CA VAL A 430 38.87 10.16 43.73
C VAL A 430 39.92 11.25 43.63
N ARG A 431 39.56 12.37 43.01
CA ARG A 431 40.44 13.52 42.74
C ARG A 431 39.78 14.80 43.23
N ALA A 432 40.53 15.61 43.96
CA ALA A 432 40.08 16.94 44.35
C ALA A 432 40.30 17.93 43.19
N ALA A 433 39.26 18.65 42.81
CA ALA A 433 39.39 19.78 41.90
C ALA A 433 39.99 20.99 42.64
N HIS A 434 40.92 21.69 41.99
CA HIS A 434 41.50 22.92 42.52
C HIS A 434 41.12 24.11 41.65
N PHE A 435 40.93 25.27 42.26
CA PHE A 435 40.56 26.49 41.53
C PHE A 435 41.79 27.16 40.92
N ASP A 436 41.81 27.37 39.61
CA ASP A 436 42.81 28.16 38.90
C ASP A 436 42.27 29.59 38.66
N ALA A 437 42.78 30.53 39.45
CA ALA A 437 42.40 31.94 39.40
C ALA A 437 42.80 32.63 38.07
N ARG A 438 43.74 32.08 37.30
CA ARG A 438 44.14 32.67 36.01
C ARG A 438 43.10 32.42 34.94
N THR A 439 42.49 31.24 34.95
CA THR A 439 41.49 30.81 33.97
C THR A 439 40.06 30.93 34.51
N ASN A 440 39.89 31.25 35.80
CA ASN A 440 38.61 31.26 36.51
C ASN A 440 37.86 29.93 36.39
N THR A 441 38.58 28.81 36.47
CA THR A 441 38.00 27.46 36.35
C THR A 441 38.51 26.53 37.45
N TYR A 442 37.73 25.50 37.76
CA TYR A 442 38.20 24.37 38.56
C TYR A 442 38.90 23.36 37.66
N VAL A 443 40.05 22.85 38.08
CA VAL A 443 40.91 21.96 37.29
C VAL A 443 41.07 20.61 38.00
N SER A 444 40.97 19.51 37.24
CA SER A 444 41.29 18.15 37.70
C SER A 444 41.99 17.37 36.59
N THR A 445 42.92 16.47 36.96
CA THR A 445 43.64 15.61 36.00
C THR A 445 43.25 14.15 36.17
N ALA A 446 43.18 13.42 35.04
CA ALA A 446 42.80 12.01 35.03
C ALA A 446 43.85 11.08 35.68
N SER A 447 45.12 11.45 35.59
CA SER A 447 46.26 10.75 36.20
C SER A 447 47.25 11.74 36.81
N ASP A 448 48.12 11.24 37.68
CA ASP A 448 49.28 11.94 38.26
C ASP A 448 50.43 12.11 37.24
N THR A 449 50.46 11.29 36.18
CA THR A 449 51.42 11.39 35.08
C THR A 449 50.73 11.68 33.74
N ASN A 450 50.87 12.92 33.25
CA ASN A 450 50.56 13.40 31.89
C ASN A 450 49.15 13.18 31.31
N GLY A 451 48.16 12.77 32.10
CA GLY A 451 46.79 12.58 31.63
C GLY A 451 46.09 13.88 31.19
N PRO A 452 44.94 13.77 30.48
CA PRO A 452 44.15 14.91 30.06
C PRO A 452 43.72 15.76 31.26
N THR A 453 43.73 17.07 31.07
CA THR A 453 43.31 18.06 32.07
C THR A 453 41.87 18.45 31.80
N LEU A 454 41.00 18.35 32.79
CA LEU A 454 39.62 18.78 32.68
C LEU A 454 39.39 20.06 33.48
N THR A 455 38.60 20.97 32.91
CA THR A 455 38.25 22.24 33.55
C THR A 455 36.74 22.42 33.67
N TRP A 456 36.27 23.08 34.73
CA TRP A 456 34.85 23.40 34.95
C TRP A 456 34.65 24.87 35.29
N THR A 457 33.63 25.50 34.71
CA THR A 457 33.20 26.84 35.12
C THR A 457 32.56 26.83 36.52
N PRO A 458 32.90 27.76 37.43
CA PRO A 458 32.27 27.89 38.75
C PRO A 458 30.78 28.27 38.64
N LEU A 459 29.90 27.74 39.52
CA LEU A 459 28.52 28.27 39.65
C LEU A 459 28.44 29.53 40.55
N VAL A 460 29.51 29.82 41.30
CA VAL A 460 29.60 30.95 42.22
C VAL A 460 30.93 31.65 41.99
N ASP A 461 30.88 32.94 41.65
CA ASP A 461 32.08 33.78 41.51
C ASP A 461 32.71 33.98 42.90
N GLN A 462 33.84 33.31 43.17
CA GLN A 462 34.51 33.41 44.48
C GLN A 462 35.02 34.83 44.78
N LEU A 463 35.12 35.69 43.77
CA LEU A 463 35.61 37.07 43.88
C LEU A 463 34.51 38.10 44.18
N ASN A 464 33.22 37.70 44.24
CA ASN A 464 32.13 38.65 44.48
C ASN A 464 31.01 38.06 45.39
N PRO A 465 30.97 38.39 46.69
CA PRO A 465 29.96 37.88 47.60
C PRO A 465 28.66 38.69 47.44
N SER A 466 27.88 38.43 46.39
CA SER A 466 26.56 39.04 46.19
C SER A 466 25.46 37.97 46.09
N THR A 467 24.31 38.23 46.70
CA THR A 467 23.19 37.28 46.92
C THR A 467 22.08 37.33 45.87
N ASP A 468 22.37 37.79 44.65
CA ASP A 468 21.36 37.84 43.58
C ASP A 468 21.39 36.56 42.73
N LEU A 469 20.19 36.12 42.31
CA LEU A 469 19.78 34.96 41.50
C LEU A 469 20.88 34.29 40.63
N PRO A 470 20.84 32.95 40.40
CA PRO A 470 21.96 32.22 39.79
C PRO A 470 22.40 32.87 38.48
N GLN A 471 23.65 33.33 38.50
CA GLN A 471 24.27 34.06 37.40
C GLN A 471 24.63 33.06 36.30
N ALA A 472 24.23 33.36 35.06
CA ALA A 472 24.49 32.52 33.91
C ALA A 472 26.00 32.34 33.68
N ASP A 473 26.41 31.12 33.32
CA ASP A 473 27.79 30.78 32.94
C ASP A 473 28.34 31.81 31.95
N SER A 474 29.64 32.14 32.07
CA SER A 474 30.36 32.79 30.98
C SER A 474 30.20 31.94 29.73
N GLU A 475 29.74 32.54 28.63
CA GLU A 475 29.42 31.87 27.36
C GLU A 475 30.60 31.01 26.87
N LEU A 476 30.63 29.73 27.26
CA LEU A 476 31.46 28.74 26.59
C LEU A 476 30.85 28.54 25.20
N PRO A 477 31.67 28.42 24.14
CA PRO A 477 31.14 28.10 22.82
C PRO A 477 30.39 26.77 22.91
N ILE A 478 29.07 26.85 22.75
CA ILE A 478 28.21 25.67 22.65
C ILE A 478 28.46 25.07 21.28
N TYR A 479 29.10 23.91 21.26
CA TYR A 479 29.26 23.18 20.02
C TYR A 479 27.94 22.50 19.67
N ASN A 480 27.23 23.07 18.68
CA ASN A 480 25.98 22.49 18.18
C ASN A 480 26.22 21.28 17.26
N GLY A 481 27.46 21.01 16.84
CA GLY A 481 27.81 20.06 15.79
C GLY A 481 27.74 18.55 16.13
N ALA A 482 27.49 18.18 17.39
CA ALA A 482 27.31 16.77 17.78
C ALA A 482 26.06 16.60 18.64
N GLU A 483 25.33 15.52 18.41
CA GLU A 483 24.11 15.20 19.13
C GLU A 483 24.35 14.09 20.15
N VAL A 484 23.88 14.31 21.38
CA VAL A 484 23.82 13.26 22.40
C VAL A 484 22.40 12.70 22.45
N VAL A 485 22.26 11.42 22.16
CA VAL A 485 20.98 10.70 22.20
C VAL A 485 20.92 9.76 23.43
N PRO A 486 19.79 9.71 24.15
CA PRO A 486 19.61 8.76 25.24
C PRO A 486 19.55 7.32 24.71
N GLY A 487 20.25 6.40 25.37
CA GLY A 487 20.27 4.98 25.02
C GLY A 487 18.98 4.26 25.44
N GLU A 488 18.59 3.22 24.72
CA GLU A 488 17.39 2.41 24.99
C GLU A 488 17.56 1.38 26.13
N GLY A 489 18.71 1.38 26.84
CA GLY A 489 18.94 0.43 27.94
C GLY A 489 19.14 -1.01 27.45
N ARG A 490 19.78 -1.20 26.29
CA ARG A 490 20.10 -2.53 25.76
C ARG A 490 21.03 -3.25 26.75
N ILE A 491 20.59 -4.40 27.23
CA ILE A 491 21.37 -5.30 28.10
C ILE A 491 22.16 -6.24 27.19
N ASP A 492 23.48 -6.25 27.33
CA ASP A 492 24.30 -7.32 26.76
C ASP A 492 24.59 -8.37 27.86
N PRO A 493 23.97 -9.55 27.80
CA PRO A 493 24.18 -10.60 28.80
C PRO A 493 25.51 -11.35 28.63
N PHE A 494 26.24 -11.16 27.53
CA PHE A 494 27.55 -11.76 27.27
C PHE A 494 28.53 -10.73 26.66
N PRO A 495 28.90 -9.68 27.41
CA PRO A 495 29.69 -8.61 26.86
C PRO A 495 31.13 -9.04 26.58
N GLU A 496 31.63 -8.69 25.40
CA GLU A 496 33.06 -8.66 25.08
C GLU A 496 33.67 -7.43 25.79
N LEU A 497 34.09 -7.62 27.05
CA LEU A 497 34.57 -6.54 27.93
C LEU A 497 35.77 -5.78 27.35
N ASP A 498 36.55 -6.41 26.47
CA ASP A 498 37.68 -5.86 25.74
C ASP A 498 37.30 -4.78 24.70
N ARG A 499 36.01 -4.66 24.34
CA ARG A 499 35.48 -3.58 23.48
C ARG A 499 35.12 -2.30 24.24
N TYR A 500 35.18 -2.34 25.56
CA TYR A 500 34.79 -1.20 26.40
C TYR A 500 35.99 -0.75 27.20
N GLU A 501 36.28 0.53 27.08
CA GLU A 501 37.28 1.15 27.92
C GLU A 501 36.64 1.51 29.25
N LEU A 502 36.93 0.68 30.25
CA LEU A 502 36.44 0.82 31.61
C LEU A 502 37.43 1.68 32.38
N GLY A 503 37.00 2.88 32.76
CA GLY A 503 37.90 3.87 33.34
C GLY A 503 37.19 5.01 34.03
N GLY A 504 37.86 6.14 34.08
CA GLY A 504 37.37 7.36 34.72
C GLY A 504 37.65 7.43 36.22
N PHE A 505 37.29 8.57 36.78
CA PHE A 505 37.59 8.97 38.15
C PHE A 505 36.49 9.90 38.67
N ILE A 506 36.41 10.03 39.98
CA ILE A 506 35.46 10.93 40.65
C ILE A 506 36.15 12.25 40.93
N THR A 507 35.63 13.33 40.39
CA THR A 507 36.06 14.69 40.70
C THR A 507 35.20 15.25 41.83
N VAL A 508 35.84 15.65 42.91
CA VAL A 508 35.19 16.27 44.08
C VAL A 508 35.56 17.75 44.10
N PHE A 509 34.54 18.60 44.13
CA PHE A 509 34.71 20.06 44.15
C PHE A 509 34.54 20.60 45.57
N PRO A 510 35.19 21.74 45.90
CA PRO A 510 34.88 22.49 47.11
C PRO A 510 33.39 22.80 47.18
N ILE A 511 32.79 22.73 48.37
CA ILE A 511 31.33 22.88 48.53
C ILE A 511 30.85 24.26 48.05
N GLU A 512 31.73 25.27 48.12
CA GLU A 512 31.49 26.64 47.68
C GLU A 512 31.42 26.77 46.15
N SER A 513 31.87 25.77 45.39
CA SER A 513 31.81 25.77 43.92
C SER A 513 30.38 25.68 43.38
N GLY A 514 29.45 25.12 44.17
CA GLY A 514 28.10 24.76 43.72
C GLY A 514 28.03 23.55 42.78
N ILE A 515 29.17 22.94 42.41
CA ILE A 515 29.25 21.77 41.54
C ILE A 515 29.19 20.49 42.41
N PRO A 516 28.27 19.55 42.17
CA PRO A 516 28.25 18.28 42.91
C PRO A 516 29.44 17.40 42.50
N PRO A 517 29.81 16.37 43.28
CA PRO A 517 30.81 15.39 42.85
C PRO A 517 30.38 14.69 41.55
N LEU A 518 31.33 14.55 40.60
CA LEU A 518 31.08 14.01 39.27
C LEU A 518 31.92 12.75 39.04
N TYR A 519 31.32 11.67 38.56
CA TYR A 519 32.07 10.59 37.92
C TYR A 519 32.33 11.01 36.47
N VAL A 520 33.60 11.23 36.14
CA VAL A 520 34.07 11.56 34.80
C VAL A 520 34.60 10.32 34.12
N VAL A 521 34.08 10.00 32.94
CA VAL A 521 34.65 9.02 32.02
C VAL A 521 35.10 9.72 30.75
N LEU A 522 36.22 9.27 30.19
CA LEU A 522 36.76 9.77 28.93
C LEU A 522 36.50 8.71 27.87
N SER A 523 36.08 9.11 26.68
CA SER A 523 36.08 8.24 25.53
C SER A 523 37.51 8.01 25.08
N SER A 524 37.82 6.81 24.63
CA SER A 524 38.98 6.64 23.76
C SER A 524 38.57 6.60 22.31
N PRO A 525 39.28 7.32 21.45
CA PRO A 525 39.08 7.26 20.00
C PRO A 525 39.65 5.95 19.39
N TYR A 526 40.30 5.08 20.17
CA TYR A 526 41.09 3.93 19.68
C TYR A 526 40.67 2.61 20.35
N ASP A 527 39.46 2.16 20.06
CA ASP A 527 38.90 0.90 20.61
C ASP A 527 39.86 -0.30 20.43
N GLY A 528 39.88 -1.20 21.41
CA GLY A 528 40.72 -2.41 21.42
C GLY A 528 42.24 -2.17 21.60
N GLY A 529 42.68 -0.94 21.87
CA GLY A 529 44.07 -0.63 22.20
C GLY A 529 44.48 -1.15 23.59
N VAL A 530 45.66 -1.78 23.69
CA VAL A 530 46.17 -2.31 24.97
C VAL A 530 47.54 -1.75 25.35
N GLU A 531 48.21 -1.09 24.41
CA GLU A 531 49.51 -0.43 24.59
C GLU A 531 49.54 0.90 23.82
N ASP A 532 50.21 1.92 24.36
CA ASP A 532 50.38 3.22 23.70
C ASP A 532 51.60 3.20 22.75
N GLY A 533 51.42 3.75 21.55
CA GLY A 533 52.51 3.97 20.60
C GLY A 533 53.52 5.00 21.10
N GLU A 534 54.82 4.72 20.93
CA GLU A 534 55.89 5.58 21.43
C GLU A 534 55.90 6.95 20.73
N HIS A 535 55.64 6.99 19.43
CA HIS A 535 55.70 8.20 18.63
C HIS A 535 54.32 8.83 18.38
N SER A 536 53.33 7.99 18.07
CA SER A 536 51.97 8.41 17.78
C SER A 536 51.21 8.82 19.04
N GLY A 537 51.49 8.16 20.16
CA GLY A 537 50.68 8.26 21.38
C GLY A 537 49.32 7.59 21.27
N ARG A 538 49.03 6.89 20.17
CA ARG A 538 47.75 6.19 19.96
C ARG A 538 47.80 4.83 20.67
N ALA A 539 46.73 4.49 21.38
CA ALA A 539 46.55 3.15 21.90
C ALA A 539 46.28 2.16 20.75
N PHE A 540 46.93 1.01 20.76
CA PHE A 540 46.76 -0.04 19.75
C PHE A 540 47.05 -1.44 20.33
N ASN A 541 46.66 -2.48 19.59
CA ASN A 541 46.97 -3.86 19.92
C ASN A 541 48.13 -4.38 19.06
N PRO A 542 49.35 -4.57 19.62
CA PRO A 542 50.54 -4.97 18.86
C PRO A 542 50.45 -6.39 18.29
N LYS A 543 49.43 -7.17 18.64
CA LYS A 543 49.18 -8.50 18.06
C LYS A 543 48.36 -8.45 16.77
N GLU A 544 47.74 -7.31 16.45
CA GLU A 544 46.78 -7.16 15.33
C GLU A 544 47.21 -6.09 14.32
N ILE A 545 48.51 -5.96 14.08
CA ILE A 545 49.11 -4.87 13.28
C ILE A 545 49.65 -5.28 11.90
N GLY A 546 49.54 -6.56 11.53
CA GLY A 546 50.02 -7.05 10.23
C GLY A 546 51.54 -7.11 10.09
N GLY A 547 52.23 -7.58 11.14
CA GLY A 547 53.68 -7.72 11.19
C GLY A 547 54.36 -6.75 12.15
N SER A 548 55.66 -6.91 12.40
CA SER A 548 56.38 -6.06 13.36
C SER A 548 56.42 -4.58 12.95
N ILE A 549 56.53 -3.69 13.94
CA ILE A 549 56.92 -2.28 13.71
C ILE A 549 58.38 -2.25 13.23
N LEU A 550 58.66 -1.46 12.19
CA LEU A 550 59.95 -1.34 11.52
C LEU A 550 60.45 0.10 11.60
N ASP A 551 61.76 0.29 11.71
CA ASP A 551 62.38 1.63 11.66
C ASP A 551 62.49 2.11 10.20
N LEU A 552 61.45 2.76 9.67
CA LEU A 552 61.37 3.23 8.28
C LEU A 552 61.55 4.75 8.15
N ALA A 553 61.86 5.18 6.93
CA ALA A 553 62.00 6.59 6.55
C ALA A 553 61.15 6.91 5.30
N TRP A 554 60.50 8.08 5.31
CA TRP A 554 59.64 8.56 4.22
C TRP A 554 60.41 9.36 3.13
N THR A 555 61.71 9.62 3.30
CA THR A 555 62.60 10.33 2.36
C THR A 555 63.85 9.50 2.04
N PRO A 556 63.82 8.63 1.02
CA PRO A 556 63.80 9.12 -0.35
C PRO A 556 62.77 8.36 -1.20
N VAL A 557 61.53 8.84 -1.21
CA VAL A 557 60.48 8.26 -2.04
C VAL A 557 60.23 9.11 -3.28
N THR A 558 60.14 8.44 -4.44
CA THR A 558 59.65 9.03 -5.68
C THR A 558 58.27 8.45 -5.94
N ALA A 559 57.25 9.31 -6.02
CA ALA A 559 55.89 8.87 -6.35
C ALA A 559 55.84 8.32 -7.78
N THR A 560 55.31 7.12 -7.94
CA THR A 560 55.11 6.45 -9.24
C THR A 560 53.64 6.27 -9.55
N SER A 561 53.29 6.15 -10.84
CA SER A 561 51.91 5.84 -11.26
C SER A 561 51.39 4.52 -10.68
N GLU A 562 52.26 3.52 -10.54
CA GLU A 562 51.93 2.23 -9.92
C GLU A 562 51.59 2.42 -8.45
N GLY A 563 52.46 3.09 -7.67
CA GLY A 563 52.16 3.31 -6.26
C GLY A 563 50.97 4.24 -6.04
N ALA A 564 50.73 5.24 -6.90
CA ALA A 564 49.51 6.04 -6.82
C ALA A 564 48.24 5.20 -7.10
N THR A 565 48.34 4.17 -7.95
CA THR A 565 47.26 3.21 -8.15
C THR A 565 47.04 2.38 -6.89
N ILE A 566 48.10 1.97 -6.20
CA ILE A 566 48.03 1.24 -4.92
C ILE A 566 47.44 2.13 -3.81
N VAL A 567 47.81 3.40 -3.74
CA VAL A 567 47.25 4.37 -2.79
C VAL A 567 45.74 4.55 -3.03
N LYS A 568 45.33 4.75 -4.28
CA LYS A 568 43.89 4.81 -4.63
C LYS A 568 43.16 3.52 -4.28
N LEU A 569 43.79 2.37 -4.51
CA LEU A 569 43.23 1.07 -4.14
C LEU A 569 43.03 1.00 -2.61
N HIS A 570 44.06 1.34 -1.83
CA HIS A 570 43.99 1.38 -0.37
C HIS A 570 42.84 2.26 0.11
N ILE A 571 42.81 3.52 -0.35
CA ILE A 571 41.84 4.54 0.06
C ILE A 571 40.42 4.18 -0.34
N SER A 572 40.21 3.59 -1.52
CA SER A 572 38.87 3.25 -2.00
C SER A 572 38.14 2.19 -1.16
N ARG A 573 38.84 1.54 -0.22
CA ARG A 573 38.24 0.64 0.78
C ARG A 573 37.53 1.38 1.92
N PHE A 574 37.78 2.68 2.07
CA PHE A 574 37.23 3.52 3.15
C PHE A 574 36.17 4.49 2.60
N PRO A 575 35.34 5.12 3.46
CA PRO A 575 34.35 6.09 3.02
C PRO A 575 35.04 7.26 2.31
N GLU A 576 34.32 7.91 1.39
CA GLU A 576 34.88 9.03 0.65
C GLU A 576 35.30 10.17 1.59
N SER A 577 36.56 10.58 1.47
CA SER A 577 37.14 11.72 2.19
C SER A 577 37.63 12.76 1.19
N ALA A 578 37.22 14.01 1.40
CA ALA A 578 37.62 15.16 0.62
C ALA A 578 39.11 15.44 0.79
N ALA A 579 39.67 15.25 1.99
CA ALA A 579 41.11 15.30 2.22
C ALA A 579 41.86 14.25 1.37
N ASN A 580 41.41 12.99 1.39
CA ASN A 580 42.01 11.94 0.57
C ASN A 580 41.94 12.26 -0.93
N LYS A 581 40.83 12.83 -1.38
CA LYS A 581 40.70 13.27 -2.77
C LYS A 581 41.71 14.36 -3.14
N VAL A 582 41.88 15.36 -2.29
CA VAL A 582 42.89 16.42 -2.49
C VAL A 582 44.30 15.81 -2.55
N MET A 583 44.64 14.91 -1.64
CA MET A 583 45.95 14.26 -1.64
C MET A 583 46.18 13.38 -2.88
N ILE A 584 45.17 12.63 -3.32
CA ILE A 584 45.24 11.84 -4.57
C ILE A 584 45.45 12.76 -5.79
N ASP A 585 44.68 13.84 -5.91
CA ASP A 585 44.80 14.81 -7.00
C ASP A 585 46.19 15.47 -7.01
N ARG A 586 46.76 15.73 -5.82
CA ARG A 586 48.13 16.22 -5.68
C ARG A 586 49.16 15.19 -6.16
N LEU A 587 49.02 13.92 -5.76
CA LEU A 587 49.91 12.84 -6.22
C LEU A 587 49.88 12.70 -7.74
N GLU A 588 48.72 12.81 -8.38
CA GLU A 588 48.60 12.79 -9.84
C GLU A 588 49.36 13.95 -10.50
N LYS A 589 49.20 15.18 -9.98
CA LYS A 589 49.91 16.36 -10.46
C LYS A 589 51.42 16.28 -10.24
N ILE A 590 51.87 15.66 -9.15
CA ILE A 590 53.28 15.39 -8.90
C ILE A 590 53.83 14.41 -9.94
N ILE A 591 53.09 13.34 -10.23
CA ILE A 591 53.49 12.31 -11.21
C ILE A 591 53.49 12.87 -12.64
N SER A 592 52.57 13.79 -12.98
CA SER A 592 52.56 14.48 -14.29
C SER A 592 53.61 15.61 -14.40
N GLY A 593 54.28 15.95 -13.30
CA GLY A 593 55.29 17.02 -13.24
C GLY A 593 54.70 18.44 -13.14
N GLU A 594 53.40 18.56 -12.87
CA GLU A 594 52.69 19.84 -12.67
C GLU A 594 52.89 20.42 -11.27
N LEU A 595 53.30 19.60 -10.30
CA LEU A 595 53.50 20.00 -8.91
C LEU A 595 54.80 19.39 -8.33
N GLU A 596 55.52 20.16 -7.52
CA GLU A 596 56.66 19.63 -6.77
C GLU A 596 56.20 18.82 -5.53
N ILE A 597 56.84 17.69 -5.28
CA ILE A 597 56.51 16.82 -4.13
C ILE A 597 56.95 17.47 -2.81
N THR A 598 56.02 17.64 -1.87
CA THR A 598 56.30 18.14 -0.52
C THR A 598 56.56 16.99 0.46
N ASP A 599 57.03 17.30 1.67
CA ASP A 599 57.23 16.28 2.71
C ASP A 599 55.93 15.64 3.18
N THR A 600 54.83 16.41 3.21
CA THR A 600 53.48 15.88 3.48
C THR A 600 53.06 14.87 2.41
N ASP A 601 53.29 15.17 1.13
CA ASP A 601 52.96 14.24 0.03
C ASP A 601 53.78 12.94 0.13
N LYS A 602 55.06 13.01 0.54
CA LYS A 602 55.91 11.82 0.75
C LYS A 602 55.41 10.96 1.91
N ARG A 603 55.06 11.59 3.04
CA ARG A 603 54.54 10.88 4.22
C ARG A 603 53.22 10.21 3.89
N PHE A 604 52.27 10.93 3.31
CA PHE A 604 51.02 10.37 2.82
C PHE A 604 51.26 9.16 1.90
N TYR A 605 52.04 9.35 0.83
CA TYR A 605 52.30 8.29 -0.14
C TYR A 605 52.93 7.03 0.49
N THR A 606 53.92 7.20 1.37
CA THR A 606 54.60 6.06 2.02
C THR A 606 53.74 5.40 3.10
N HIS A 607 52.97 6.19 3.84
CA HIS A 607 52.01 5.74 4.83
C HIS A 607 50.94 4.85 4.19
N GLU A 608 50.22 5.35 3.19
CA GLU A 608 49.13 4.61 2.53
C GLU A 608 49.59 3.27 1.90
N LEU A 609 50.79 3.25 1.33
CA LEU A 609 51.39 2.01 0.78
C LEU A 609 51.67 1.00 1.89
N ARG A 610 52.32 1.44 2.97
CA ARG A 610 52.70 0.57 4.09
C ARG A 610 51.48 0.06 4.85
N GLU A 611 50.47 0.90 4.99
CA GLU A 611 49.22 0.55 5.65
C GLU A 611 48.51 -0.57 4.87
N LEU A 612 48.47 -0.51 3.53
CA LEU A 612 47.94 -1.61 2.70
C LEU A 612 48.71 -2.92 2.88
N GLU A 613 50.04 -2.88 2.95
CA GLU A 613 50.85 -4.08 3.16
C GLU A 613 50.51 -4.78 4.47
N ARG A 614 50.31 -4.00 5.55
CA ARG A 614 49.91 -4.52 6.86
C ARG A 614 48.52 -5.16 6.80
N PHE A 615 47.55 -4.56 6.12
CA PHE A 615 46.26 -5.18 5.89
C PHE A 615 46.37 -6.52 5.15
N ARG A 616 47.18 -6.58 4.08
CA ARG A 616 47.43 -7.83 3.34
C ARG A 616 48.08 -8.90 4.22
N ALA A 617 48.99 -8.51 5.11
CA ALA A 617 49.63 -9.42 6.06
C ALA A 617 48.66 -9.99 7.11
N LEU A 618 47.59 -9.26 7.44
CA LEU A 618 46.49 -9.75 8.27
C LEU A 618 45.49 -10.63 7.51
N GLY A 619 45.67 -10.79 6.19
CA GLY A 619 44.82 -11.63 5.34
C GLY A 619 43.67 -10.90 4.65
N TYR A 620 43.58 -9.57 4.76
CA TYR A 620 42.56 -8.79 4.05
C TYR A 620 42.88 -8.71 2.56
N GLY A 621 41.87 -8.98 1.73
CA GLY A 621 41.95 -8.77 0.29
C GLY A 621 42.01 -7.29 -0.11
N ASP A 622 42.43 -7.02 -1.34
CA ASP A 622 42.59 -5.67 -1.90
C ASP A 622 41.27 -4.87 -1.99
N ASN A 623 40.13 -5.55 -1.98
CA ASN A 623 38.79 -4.94 -1.97
C ASN A 623 38.06 -5.19 -0.65
N GLU A 624 38.77 -5.69 0.36
CA GLU A 624 38.22 -6.06 1.65
C GLU A 624 38.61 -5.00 2.68
N ARG A 625 37.60 -4.48 3.37
CA ARG A 625 37.77 -3.59 4.52
C ARG A 625 37.52 -4.41 5.78
N PRO A 626 38.27 -4.18 6.87
CA PRO A 626 37.84 -4.61 8.19
C PRO A 626 36.39 -4.18 8.47
N ASP A 627 35.71 -4.94 9.33
CA ASP A 627 34.40 -4.52 9.85
C ASP A 627 34.52 -3.07 10.36
N PRO A 628 33.56 -2.17 10.04
CA PRO A 628 33.61 -0.78 10.51
C PRO A 628 33.74 -0.63 12.03
N ASN A 629 33.35 -1.64 12.81
CA ASN A 629 33.48 -1.68 14.26
C ASN A 629 34.72 -2.46 14.74
N SER A 630 35.63 -2.82 13.83
CA SER A 630 36.85 -3.56 14.17
C SER A 630 37.99 -2.60 14.54
N PRO A 631 38.77 -2.89 15.60
CA PRO A 631 39.93 -2.09 15.99
C PRO A 631 41.09 -2.22 15.00
N VAL A 632 41.00 -3.16 14.05
CA VAL A 632 42.07 -3.51 13.11
C VAL A 632 42.54 -2.31 12.29
N TRP A 633 41.64 -1.41 11.88
CA TRP A 633 42.06 -0.20 11.17
C TRP A 633 42.96 0.67 12.05
N ASN A 634 42.53 0.96 13.29
CA ASN A 634 43.34 1.74 14.23
C ASN A 634 44.69 1.07 14.51
N ASN A 635 44.70 -0.25 14.70
CA ASN A 635 45.92 -1.01 14.97
C ASN A 635 46.92 -0.91 13.82
N VAL A 636 46.45 -1.11 12.59
CA VAL A 636 47.28 -1.05 11.38
C VAL A 636 47.74 0.39 11.09
N HIS A 637 46.86 1.38 11.24
CA HIS A 637 47.17 2.79 11.05
C HIS A 637 48.22 3.26 12.06
N THR A 638 48.00 2.99 13.35
CA THR A 638 48.95 3.31 14.43
C THR A 638 50.30 2.68 14.21
N ALA A 639 50.36 1.38 13.88
CA ALA A 639 51.63 0.71 13.59
C ALA A 639 52.36 1.30 12.36
N THR A 640 51.62 1.87 11.41
CA THR A 640 52.21 2.56 10.26
C THR A 640 52.77 3.94 10.65
N LEU A 641 52.09 4.68 11.54
CA LEU A 641 52.65 5.91 12.13
C LEU A 641 53.93 5.61 12.91
N GLU A 642 53.95 4.54 13.70
CA GLU A 642 55.15 4.09 14.41
C GLU A 642 56.28 3.70 13.45
N ASP A 643 55.97 3.04 12.31
CA ASP A 643 56.98 2.69 11.30
C ASP A 643 57.77 3.93 10.84
N PHE A 644 57.07 5.06 10.68
CA PHE A 644 57.64 6.32 10.18
C PHE A 644 57.92 7.36 11.28
N LYS A 645 57.72 6.99 12.56
CA LYS A 645 57.90 7.85 13.74
C LYS A 645 57.07 9.14 13.65
N LEU A 646 55.85 9.01 13.17
CA LEU A 646 54.90 10.10 13.02
C LEU A 646 54.02 10.20 14.27
N LYS A 647 53.70 11.43 14.65
CA LYS A 647 52.70 11.69 15.70
C LYS A 647 51.30 11.47 15.16
N ASP A 648 50.31 11.29 16.03
CA ASP A 648 48.91 11.39 15.63
C ASP A 648 48.49 12.83 15.37
N ASP A 649 48.96 13.36 14.26
CA ASP A 649 48.69 14.72 13.81
C ASP A 649 48.40 14.68 12.31
N ALA A 650 47.15 14.96 11.97
CA ALA A 650 46.67 14.95 10.58
C ALA A 650 47.48 15.88 9.67
N SER A 651 48.08 16.96 10.20
CA SER A 651 48.93 17.87 9.41
C SER A 651 50.24 17.23 8.92
N LEU A 652 50.61 16.08 9.48
CA LEU A 652 51.77 15.32 9.02
C LEU A 652 51.46 14.52 7.75
N LEU A 653 50.21 14.12 7.53
CA LEU A 653 49.76 13.32 6.39
C LEU A 653 48.93 14.13 5.37
N TYR A 654 48.31 15.23 5.78
CA TYR A 654 47.42 16.03 4.94
C TYR A 654 47.91 17.47 4.81
N THR A 655 47.84 18.04 3.61
CA THR A 655 48.15 19.46 3.42
C THR A 655 47.06 20.35 4.02
N PRO A 656 47.36 21.64 4.29
CA PRO A 656 46.34 22.57 4.77
C PRO A 656 45.10 22.63 3.89
N GLU A 657 45.25 22.50 2.57
CA GLU A 657 44.13 22.45 1.63
C GLU A 657 43.29 21.17 1.78
N ALA A 658 43.93 20.03 2.05
CA ALA A 658 43.24 18.77 2.29
C ALA A 658 42.47 18.82 3.62
N LEU A 659 43.07 19.36 4.68
CA LEU A 659 42.41 19.55 5.98
C LEU A 659 41.22 20.52 5.89
N ALA A 660 41.34 21.61 5.12
CA ALA A 660 40.23 22.52 4.89
C ALA A 660 39.07 21.86 4.13
N ALA A 661 39.38 21.02 3.12
CA ALA A 661 38.38 20.28 2.36
C ALA A 661 37.65 19.25 3.24
N ASP A 662 38.34 18.61 4.20
CA ASP A 662 37.71 17.72 5.16
C ASP A 662 36.76 18.48 6.09
N ALA A 663 37.18 19.63 6.64
CA ALA A 663 36.33 20.46 7.48
C ALA A 663 35.04 20.90 6.77
N GLU A 664 35.13 21.26 5.48
CA GLU A 664 33.95 21.58 4.66
C GLU A 664 33.04 20.36 4.47
N GLN A 665 33.61 19.18 4.20
CA GLN A 665 32.83 17.95 4.06
C GLN A 665 32.14 17.59 5.38
N VAL A 666 32.78 17.79 6.53
CA VAL A 666 32.20 17.52 7.86
C VAL A 666 30.98 18.40 8.08
N GLU A 667 31.12 19.70 7.83
CA GLU A 667 30.02 20.66 7.94
C GLU A 667 28.85 20.29 7.01
N LEU A 668 29.11 19.93 5.76
CA LEU A 668 28.06 19.58 4.80
C LEU A 668 27.25 18.34 5.19
N GLU A 669 27.90 17.30 5.72
CA GLU A 669 27.20 16.11 6.17
C GLU A 669 26.44 16.36 7.47
N TYR A 670 26.99 17.17 8.39
CA TYR A 670 26.26 17.62 9.57
C TYR A 670 24.98 18.39 9.19
N GLN A 671 25.05 19.32 8.23
CA GLN A 671 23.88 20.03 7.71
C GLN A 671 22.88 19.10 7.01
N ARG A 672 23.35 17.99 6.40
CA ARG A 672 22.47 16.98 5.79
C ARG A 672 21.75 16.17 6.86
N LEU A 673 22.47 15.71 7.88
CA LEU A 673 21.93 14.93 8.99
C LEU A 673 20.84 15.72 9.74
N LEU A 674 21.10 17.01 10.01
CA LEU A 674 20.08 17.91 10.55
C LEU A 674 18.84 17.94 9.65
N LYS A 675 18.96 18.13 8.33
CA LYS A 675 17.79 18.17 7.43
C LYS A 675 16.98 16.88 7.39
N GLU A 676 17.62 15.73 7.63
CA GLU A 676 16.96 14.43 7.63
C GLU A 676 16.18 14.15 8.92
N MET A 677 16.60 14.73 10.05
CA MET A 677 15.90 14.61 11.33
C MET A 677 14.61 15.42 11.46
N TRP A 678 14.42 16.47 10.65
CA TRP A 678 13.21 17.31 10.64
C TRP A 678 12.19 16.91 9.55
N LYS A 679 12.34 15.71 8.97
CA LYS A 679 11.33 15.03 8.14
C LYS A 679 10.69 13.90 8.93
#